data_AF-A0A497MVU6-F1
#
_entry.id   AF-A0A497MVU6-F1
#
_cell.length_a   1.000
_cell.length_b   1.000
_cell.length_c   1.000
_cell.angle_alpha   90.00
_cell.angle_beta   90.00
_cell.angle_gamma   90.00
#
_symmetry.space_group_name_H-M   'P 1'
#
loop_
_entity.id
_entity.type
_entity.pdbx_description
1 polymer ?
#
loop_
_entity_poly.entity_id
_entity_poly.type
_entity_poly.pdbx_seq_one_letter_code
_entity_poly.pdbx_strand_id
1 'polypeptide(L)'
;MASNTSKAYAHLRLKTSNPDKHNVRLPERLKRLAGSYAGKVLRVNLTQGKVEVHPLDLELAHRYVGGRGFGARILYDELKPGIDPLGPENLLLIATGPLTGTAAPTSGRFSASTKSPLTGTVFDSNAGGAFGPELKKAGFDMVVLEGQSPKPVYLWIHDGEAELLPAGSLWGSTVDVAEEALKRKHGGNVKTCIIGPAGENLVRMASIMVDGHRALGRGGLGAVMGSKRLKAVVVAGSGRPPQPANPHAFHEEVKLVTEVLRRNPVTGDTLPRYGTPLLVTPVNKAGIFPVRNFQSGYLEEAESLSGEQLAKTLLARRYACYGCPIGCGRISRLPDGRLTGGPEYETIWALGPNCGLIDLEAITLLNDLCNRYGLDTISMGGTLAYTIEAFQKGLIGEKETGGLKLKWGDLETLQILIEQTAYRKGFGRLLAEGTARLAERFGGEDFAIHVKGLELPAYDPRGAKGTALAYATSNRGGCHLRAYIVMSEVLSSPRYLNPLKVEGKAELVKKLQDVFAMLDSLVMCKFTGFALFQTLDYEPAFYAKLLTTATGFYFDEEEFRRAGERIYNLERLFNVREGLDYRWDRLPARFLEIPLPDGPAKGETLQLEPLLQEYYRIRGWDFSGRPTDAKLMELGILTEPRWPKIQVALDLRDLEEALRIGEAAYRGGAEWVEAGTPLIKSVGMEAVRRLKERLPSATIVADLKTLDTGWLETEIAAQAGADIVCISGLAHNNTVVDAVGCARKYGVKIMADLIEVKNPVERALELEKLGVDYICAHTGIDVQRDKAEEIDRKVELLSKLASLVKVPVAAAGGIRADTARRIVEAGVKILVIGGAITRASNPEAATRKILEAISGVKSF
;
A
#
# COMPACT_ATOMS: atom_id res chain seq x y z
N MET A 1 13.93 -0.15 -16.34
CA MET A 1 14.78 1.03 -16.02
C MET A 1 14.76 1.43 -14.53
N ALA A 2 15.12 0.54 -13.60
CA ALA A 2 14.82 0.72 -12.16
C ALA A 2 16.02 1.10 -11.25
N SER A 3 17.22 1.39 -11.79
CA SER A 3 18.43 1.54 -10.96
C SER A 3 18.83 2.99 -10.61
N ASN A 4 18.25 4.03 -11.23
CA ASN A 4 18.72 5.42 -11.05
C ASN A 4 17.75 6.38 -10.34
N THR A 5 16.50 5.97 -10.04
CA THR A 5 15.52 6.81 -9.32
C THR A 5 15.58 6.67 -7.79
N SER A 6 16.26 5.64 -7.25
CA SER A 6 16.26 5.38 -5.80
C SER A 6 17.03 6.41 -4.97
N LYS A 7 17.94 7.18 -5.57
CA LYS A 7 18.75 8.15 -4.83
C LYS A 7 17.97 9.40 -4.44
N ALA A 8 16.97 9.84 -5.23
CA ALA A 8 16.31 11.15 -5.06
C ALA A 8 15.55 11.32 -3.72
N TYR A 9 15.29 10.23 -2.98
CA TYR A 9 14.37 10.24 -1.84
C TYR A 9 14.99 9.74 -0.52
N ALA A 10 16.32 9.53 -0.48
CA ALA A 10 17.02 8.97 0.68
C ALA A 10 17.06 9.88 1.94
N HIS A 11 16.59 11.13 1.85
CA HIS A 11 16.67 12.13 2.92
C HIS A 11 15.43 12.20 3.82
N LEU A 12 14.40 11.40 3.56
CA LEU A 12 13.23 11.25 4.43
C LEU A 12 13.55 10.34 5.65
N ARG A 13 14.59 10.66 6.42
CA ARG A 13 14.65 10.17 7.80
C ARG A 13 13.55 10.90 8.55
N LEU A 14 12.38 10.28 8.62
CA LEU A 14 11.37 10.72 9.56
C LEU A 14 12.06 10.69 10.93
N LYS A 15 11.97 11.78 11.69
CA LYS A 15 11.88 11.62 13.14
C LYS A 15 10.53 10.95 13.39
N THR A 16 10.46 9.66 13.09
CA THR A 16 9.48 8.81 13.74
C THR A 16 9.71 9.00 15.24
N SER A 17 8.64 8.94 16.02
CA SER A 17 8.74 8.87 17.47
C SER A 17 9.89 7.95 17.84
N ASN A 18 11.00 8.53 18.31
CA ASN A 18 12.09 7.77 18.86
C ASN A 18 11.46 6.90 19.96
N PRO A 19 11.53 5.56 19.89
CA PRO A 19 10.93 4.72 20.93
C PRO A 19 11.43 5.12 22.33
N ASP A 20 12.62 5.74 22.40
CA ASP A 20 13.23 6.18 23.66
C ASP A 20 12.82 7.57 24.19
N LYS A 21 12.07 8.41 23.44
CA LYS A 21 11.79 9.81 23.87
C LYS A 21 10.33 10.20 24.08
N HIS A 22 9.39 9.28 23.88
CA HIS A 22 8.08 9.40 24.50
C HIS A 22 7.87 8.23 25.45
N ASN A 23 8.41 8.40 26.65
CA ASN A 23 7.95 7.71 27.85
C ASN A 23 6.54 8.25 28.20
N VAL A 24 5.59 8.18 27.25
CA VAL A 24 4.19 8.02 27.64
C VAL A 24 4.19 6.64 28.25
N ARG A 25 4.44 6.57 29.57
CA ARG A 25 4.28 5.35 30.33
C ARG A 25 2.87 4.86 30.00
N LEU A 26 2.77 3.81 29.19
CA LEU A 26 1.53 3.07 29.03
C LEU A 26 0.99 2.87 30.45
N PRO A 27 -0.27 3.28 30.74
CA PRO A 27 -0.87 3.05 32.05
C PRO A 27 -0.53 1.63 32.51
N GLU A 28 -0.19 1.46 33.78
CA GLU A 28 0.24 0.15 34.35
C GLU A 28 -0.79 -0.97 34.08
N ARG A 29 -2.03 -0.58 33.80
CA ARG A 29 -3.15 -1.41 33.31
C ARG A 29 -2.91 -2.05 31.93
N LEU A 30 -2.27 -1.36 30.98
CA LEU A 30 -1.96 -1.88 29.64
C LEU A 30 -0.84 -2.92 29.66
N LYS A 31 0.10 -2.87 30.61
CA LYS A 31 1.14 -3.91 30.77
C LYS A 31 0.59 -5.28 31.17
N ARG A 32 -0.66 -5.35 31.65
CA ARG A 32 -1.39 -6.61 31.95
C ARG A 32 -2.33 -7.06 30.84
N LEU A 33 -2.53 -6.24 29.79
CA LEU A 33 -3.48 -6.49 28.71
C LEU A 33 -2.72 -6.90 27.45
N ALA A 34 -2.53 -8.21 27.30
CA ALA A 34 -2.02 -8.81 26.07
C ALA A 34 -2.95 -9.92 25.57
N GLY A 35 -4.25 -9.85 25.95
CA GLY A 35 -5.28 -10.89 25.81
C GLY A 35 -4.95 -12.04 24.86
N SER A 36 -5.46 -11.97 23.64
CA SER A 36 -5.28 -13.02 22.65
C SER A 36 -3.92 -13.02 21.93
N TYR A 37 -2.94 -12.21 22.34
CA TYR A 37 -1.56 -12.25 21.81
C TYR A 37 -0.73 -13.34 22.49
N ALA A 38 0.19 -13.96 21.76
CA ALA A 38 1.12 -14.92 22.35
C ALA A 38 2.25 -14.22 23.11
N GLY A 39 2.52 -12.95 22.75
CA GLY A 39 3.48 -12.07 23.41
C GLY A 39 4.92 -12.27 22.96
N LYS A 40 5.16 -13.08 21.92
CA LYS A 40 6.52 -13.43 21.47
C LYS A 40 6.69 -13.28 19.95
N VAL A 41 7.87 -12.81 19.58
CA VAL A 41 8.37 -12.67 18.21
C VAL A 41 9.62 -13.52 18.06
N LEU A 42 9.65 -14.38 17.05
CA LEU A 42 10.84 -15.13 16.69
C LEU A 42 11.63 -14.34 15.63
N ARG A 43 12.85 -13.93 15.93
CA ARG A 43 13.77 -13.31 14.94
C ARG A 43 14.85 -14.30 14.57
N VAL A 44 15.04 -14.51 13.27
CA VAL A 44 15.97 -15.51 12.73
C VAL A 44 16.91 -14.85 11.74
N ASN A 45 18.20 -14.82 12.11
CA ASN A 45 19.26 -14.39 11.22
C ASN A 45 19.86 -15.61 10.52
N LEU A 46 19.53 -15.78 9.25
CA LEU A 46 19.92 -16.96 8.46
C LEU A 46 21.41 -16.94 8.10
N THR A 47 22.03 -15.75 8.02
CA THR A 47 23.47 -15.62 7.76
C THR A 47 24.28 -16.13 8.94
N GLN A 48 23.88 -15.75 10.16
CA GLN A 48 24.56 -16.14 11.40
C GLN A 48 24.07 -17.50 11.95
N GLY A 49 22.96 -18.03 11.43
CA GLY A 49 22.31 -19.22 11.98
C GLY A 49 21.72 -18.99 13.37
N LYS A 50 21.42 -17.73 13.72
CA LYS A 50 20.97 -17.33 15.06
C LYS A 50 19.44 -17.28 15.11
N VAL A 51 18.86 -17.88 16.14
CA VAL A 51 17.41 -17.91 16.40
C VAL A 51 17.16 -17.29 17.76
N GLU A 52 16.40 -16.21 17.81
CA GLU A 52 16.14 -15.44 19.04
C GLU A 52 14.66 -15.19 19.26
N VAL A 53 14.25 -15.23 20.52
CA VAL A 53 12.89 -14.92 20.95
C VAL A 53 12.89 -13.57 21.63
N HIS A 54 12.06 -12.66 21.12
CA HIS A 54 11.87 -11.33 21.68
C HIS A 54 10.43 -11.17 22.17
N PRO A 55 10.17 -10.34 23.19
CA PRO A 55 8.81 -9.98 23.56
C PRO A 55 8.16 -9.17 22.41
N LEU A 56 6.85 -9.36 22.24
CA LEU A 56 6.06 -8.50 21.35
C LEU A 56 5.98 -7.09 21.93
N ASP A 57 6.30 -6.08 21.13
CA ASP A 57 6.06 -4.69 21.47
C ASP A 57 4.54 -4.41 21.51
N LEU A 58 4.03 -4.07 22.69
CA LEU A 58 2.60 -3.80 22.89
C LEU A 58 2.15 -2.50 22.23
N GLU A 59 3.04 -1.53 22.00
CA GLU A 59 2.68 -0.32 21.28
C GLU A 59 2.50 -0.60 19.79
N LEU A 60 3.37 -1.44 19.22
CA LEU A 60 3.19 -2.00 17.89
C LEU A 60 1.86 -2.76 17.78
N ALA A 61 1.58 -3.65 18.75
CA ALA A 61 0.33 -4.41 18.81
C ALA A 61 -0.91 -3.51 18.89
N HIS A 62 -0.87 -2.48 19.73
CA HIS A 62 -1.99 -1.55 19.89
C HIS A 62 -2.22 -0.72 18.62
N ARG A 63 -1.17 -0.19 18.00
CA ARG A 63 -1.32 0.77 16.89
C ARG A 63 -1.48 0.12 15.52
N TYR A 64 -0.94 -1.09 15.34
CA TYR A 64 -0.86 -1.80 14.06
C TYR A 64 -1.44 -3.21 14.10
N VAL A 65 -1.97 -3.65 15.25
CA VAL A 65 -2.79 -4.85 15.45
C VAL A 65 -2.07 -6.18 15.21
N GLY A 66 -1.56 -6.44 14.01
CA GLY A 66 -0.99 -7.73 13.64
C GLY A 66 -0.77 -7.82 12.14
N GLY A 67 -0.47 -9.02 11.66
CA GLY A 67 -0.48 -9.37 10.25
C GLY A 67 0.17 -8.32 9.33
N ARG A 68 -0.63 -7.80 8.38
CA ARG A 68 -0.23 -6.73 7.44
C ARG A 68 0.28 -5.47 8.14
N GLY A 69 -0.34 -5.03 9.23
CA GLY A 69 0.08 -3.84 9.96
C GLY A 69 1.47 -3.97 10.57
N PHE A 70 1.81 -5.14 11.13
CA PHE A 70 3.19 -5.43 11.59
C PHE A 70 4.17 -5.39 10.42
N GLY A 71 3.80 -6.02 9.30
CA GLY A 71 4.58 -5.98 8.07
C GLY A 71 4.87 -4.55 7.60
N ALA A 72 3.84 -3.71 7.46
CA ALA A 72 3.97 -2.33 7.02
C ALA A 72 4.90 -1.51 7.92
N ARG A 73 4.75 -1.63 9.25
CA ARG A 73 5.55 -0.87 10.21
C ARG A 73 7.01 -1.31 10.25
N ILE A 74 7.26 -2.60 10.38
CA ILE A 74 8.62 -3.13 10.51
C ILE A 74 9.41 -2.93 9.21
N LEU A 75 8.80 -3.18 8.05
CA LEU A 75 9.47 -2.97 6.76
C LEU A 75 9.82 -1.50 6.54
N TYR A 76 8.94 -0.57 6.93
CA TYR A 76 9.22 0.86 6.80
C TYR A 76 10.37 1.32 7.69
N ASP A 77 10.41 0.83 8.93
CA ASP A 77 11.42 1.23 9.91
C ASP A 77 12.80 0.60 9.64
N GLU A 78 12.83 -0.69 9.32
CA GLU A 78 14.08 -1.46 9.31
C GLU A 78 14.74 -1.54 7.92
N LEU A 79 13.97 -1.48 6.83
CA LEU A 79 14.55 -1.52 5.49
C LEU A 79 15.05 -0.15 5.06
N LYS A 80 16.31 -0.08 4.64
CA LYS A 80 16.86 1.10 3.98
C LYS A 80 16.21 1.29 2.59
N PRO A 81 16.09 2.55 2.11
CA PRO A 81 15.64 2.82 0.74
C PRO A 81 16.50 2.09 -0.29
N GLY A 82 15.87 1.53 -1.33
CA GLY A 82 16.60 1.01 -2.49
C GLY A 82 17.32 -0.33 -2.31
N ILE A 83 17.11 -1.04 -1.19
CA ILE A 83 17.65 -2.40 -1.02
C ILE A 83 17.15 -3.35 -2.13
N ASP A 84 17.98 -4.32 -2.50
CA ASP A 84 17.59 -5.37 -3.43
C ASP A 84 16.53 -6.29 -2.77
N PRO A 85 15.33 -6.46 -3.37
CA PRO A 85 14.32 -7.39 -2.84
C PRO A 85 14.78 -8.85 -2.73
N LEU A 86 15.81 -9.28 -3.47
CA LEU A 86 16.38 -10.64 -3.35
C LEU A 86 17.70 -10.66 -2.56
N GLY A 87 18.09 -9.52 -2.00
CA GLY A 87 19.29 -9.39 -1.17
C GLY A 87 19.09 -9.89 0.28
N PRO A 88 20.18 -10.18 0.99
CA PRO A 88 20.12 -10.63 2.39
C PRO A 88 19.51 -9.59 3.34
N GLU A 89 19.57 -8.30 2.99
CA GLU A 89 19.03 -7.17 3.77
C GLU A 89 17.50 -7.11 3.75
N ASN A 90 16.84 -7.73 2.77
CA ASN A 90 15.39 -7.74 2.73
C ASN A 90 14.83 -8.61 3.86
N LEU A 91 13.64 -8.29 4.37
CA LEU A 91 12.99 -9.04 5.44
C LEU A 91 11.83 -9.86 4.88
N LEU A 92 11.68 -11.09 5.37
CA LEU A 92 10.44 -11.86 5.19
C LEU A 92 9.80 -12.07 6.57
N LEU A 93 8.65 -11.44 6.76
CA LEU A 93 7.89 -11.54 8.00
C LEU A 93 6.73 -12.50 7.79
N ILE A 94 6.50 -13.41 8.72
CA ILE A 94 5.30 -14.24 8.81
C ILE A 94 4.58 -13.86 10.09
N ALA A 95 3.42 -13.23 9.99
CA ALA A 95 2.71 -12.65 11.12
C ALA A 95 1.26 -13.14 11.19
N THR A 96 0.84 -13.44 12.41
CA THR A 96 -0.54 -13.74 12.78
C THR A 96 -1.25 -12.46 13.25
N GLY A 97 -2.55 -12.57 13.55
CA GLY A 97 -3.31 -11.50 14.18
C GLY A 97 -3.85 -11.91 15.53
N PRO A 98 -4.40 -10.96 16.31
CA PRO A 98 -4.94 -11.24 17.63
C PRO A 98 -6.09 -12.26 17.61
N LEU A 99 -6.83 -12.37 16.50
CA LEU A 99 -7.93 -13.32 16.40
C LEU A 99 -7.50 -14.70 15.90
N THR A 100 -6.28 -14.83 15.38
CA THR A 100 -5.77 -16.09 14.82
C THR A 100 -5.76 -17.19 15.88
N GLY A 101 -6.35 -18.35 15.56
CA GLY A 101 -6.44 -19.52 16.44
C GLY A 101 -7.52 -19.45 17.53
N THR A 102 -8.13 -18.28 17.77
CA THR A 102 -9.25 -18.13 18.72
C THR A 102 -10.55 -18.75 18.20
N ALA A 103 -11.62 -18.67 19.01
CA ALA A 103 -12.97 -19.09 18.62
C ALA A 103 -13.65 -18.14 17.60
N ALA A 104 -13.06 -16.99 17.27
CA ALA A 104 -13.62 -16.10 16.25
C ALA A 104 -13.80 -16.83 14.91
N PRO A 105 -14.92 -16.60 14.20
CA PRO A 105 -15.14 -17.26 12.93
C PRO A 105 -14.08 -16.84 11.92
N THR A 106 -13.58 -17.81 11.15
CA THR A 106 -12.52 -17.62 10.13
C THR A 106 -11.14 -17.25 10.69
N SER A 107 -10.85 -17.58 11.95
CA SER A 107 -9.57 -17.35 12.65
C SER A 107 -8.36 -18.16 12.15
N GLY A 108 -8.49 -18.86 11.01
CA GLY A 108 -7.47 -19.75 10.46
C GLY A 108 -6.40 -19.11 9.57
N ARG A 109 -6.33 -17.79 9.51
CA ARG A 109 -5.46 -17.08 8.57
C ARG A 109 -4.16 -16.60 9.22
N PHE A 110 -3.19 -16.28 8.38
CA PHE A 110 -1.97 -15.51 8.69
C PHE A 110 -1.52 -14.73 7.44
N SER A 111 -0.57 -13.82 7.61
CA SER A 111 0.00 -13.03 6.52
C SER A 111 1.52 -13.18 6.48
N ALA A 112 2.10 -12.93 5.31
CA ALA A 112 3.52 -12.72 5.18
C ALA A 112 3.81 -11.42 4.44
N SER A 113 4.86 -10.70 4.82
CA SER A 113 5.20 -9.37 4.30
C SER A 113 6.68 -9.25 3.95
N THR A 114 7.00 -8.50 2.88
CA THR A 114 8.36 -8.24 2.38
C THR A 114 8.38 -7.02 1.45
N LYS A 115 9.56 -6.53 1.06
CA LYS A 115 9.69 -5.83 -0.23
C LYS A 115 9.57 -6.84 -1.37
N SER A 116 8.70 -6.60 -2.34
CA SER A 116 8.43 -7.55 -3.43
C SER A 116 9.53 -7.51 -4.51
N PRO A 117 10.05 -8.67 -4.96
CA PRO A 117 10.91 -8.73 -6.14
C PRO A 117 10.15 -8.51 -7.44
N LEU A 118 8.85 -8.76 -7.51
CA LEU A 118 8.06 -8.54 -8.71
C LEU A 118 7.83 -7.04 -8.94
N THR A 119 7.36 -6.33 -7.92
CA THR A 119 6.83 -4.96 -8.04
C THR A 119 7.77 -3.89 -7.48
N GLY A 120 8.68 -4.25 -6.56
CA GLY A 120 9.46 -3.29 -5.77
C GLY A 120 8.67 -2.59 -4.66
N THR A 121 7.36 -2.85 -4.53
CA THR A 121 6.49 -2.26 -3.49
C THR A 121 6.71 -2.93 -2.13
N VAL A 122 6.18 -2.29 -1.07
CA VAL A 122 5.76 -3.06 0.11
C VAL A 122 4.70 -4.06 -0.31
N PHE A 123 4.79 -5.28 0.20
CA PHE A 123 3.90 -6.34 -0.23
C PHE A 123 3.59 -7.27 0.94
N ASP A 124 2.31 -7.48 1.20
CA ASP A 124 1.81 -8.60 2.00
C ASP A 124 1.01 -9.56 1.13
N SER A 125 1.03 -10.82 1.55
CA SER A 125 0.19 -11.89 1.04
C SER A 125 -0.49 -12.58 2.22
N ASN A 126 -1.67 -13.15 2.01
CA ASN A 126 -2.48 -13.73 3.07
C ASN A 126 -2.91 -15.15 2.70
N ALA A 127 -2.77 -16.08 3.63
CA ALA A 127 -3.16 -17.47 3.47
C ALA A 127 -4.07 -17.95 4.61
N GLY A 128 -4.97 -18.87 4.29
CA GLY A 128 -5.77 -19.62 5.27
C GLY A 128 -5.08 -20.92 5.68
N GLY A 129 -5.87 -21.92 6.05
CA GLY A 129 -5.39 -23.22 6.49
C GLY A 129 -5.35 -23.32 8.02
N ALA A 130 -4.31 -23.97 8.54
CA ALA A 130 -4.10 -24.12 9.98
C ALA A 130 -2.70 -23.69 10.45
N PHE A 131 -1.80 -23.28 9.55
CA PHE A 131 -0.46 -22.79 9.91
C PHE A 131 -0.48 -21.63 10.91
N GLY A 132 -1.28 -20.58 10.68
CA GLY A 132 -1.37 -19.42 11.58
C GLY A 132 -1.79 -19.79 13.01
N PRO A 133 -2.92 -20.49 13.20
CA PRO A 133 -3.32 -21.03 14.50
C PRO A 133 -2.25 -21.89 15.16
N GLU A 134 -1.56 -22.73 14.39
CA GLU A 134 -0.52 -23.62 14.92
C GLU A 134 0.71 -22.83 15.40
N LEU A 135 1.10 -21.77 14.69
CA LEU A 135 2.13 -20.82 15.13
C LEU A 135 1.74 -20.12 16.45
N LYS A 136 0.47 -19.75 16.59
CA LYS A 136 -0.06 -19.17 17.84
C LYS A 136 -0.02 -20.15 19.01
N LYS A 137 -0.38 -21.41 18.78
CA LYS A 137 -0.28 -22.47 19.80
C LYS A 137 1.15 -22.78 20.18
N ALA A 138 2.07 -22.69 19.22
CA ALA A 138 3.51 -22.77 19.46
C ALA A 138 4.07 -21.54 20.20
N GLY A 139 3.22 -20.55 20.52
CA GLY A 139 3.57 -19.43 21.40
C GLY A 139 4.14 -18.21 20.69
N PHE A 140 3.97 -18.08 19.36
CA PHE A 140 4.49 -16.93 18.60
C PHE A 140 3.39 -16.15 17.88
N ASP A 141 3.52 -14.82 17.86
CA ASP A 141 2.68 -13.95 17.04
C ASP A 141 3.31 -13.69 15.66
N MET A 142 4.64 -13.74 15.58
CA MET A 142 5.38 -13.34 14.39
C MET A 142 6.74 -14.04 14.30
N VAL A 143 7.15 -14.34 13.06
CA VAL A 143 8.50 -14.77 12.69
C VAL A 143 9.10 -13.74 11.73
N VAL A 144 10.29 -13.23 12.03
CA VAL A 144 11.04 -12.29 11.18
C VAL A 144 12.31 -12.97 10.68
N LEU A 145 12.43 -13.11 9.36
CA LEU A 145 13.55 -13.78 8.70
C LEU A 145 14.43 -12.74 7.99
N GLU A 146 15.71 -12.70 8.37
CA GLU A 146 16.72 -11.80 7.78
C GLU A 146 17.98 -12.57 7.36
N GLY A 147 18.84 -11.93 6.58
CA GLY A 147 20.06 -12.56 6.07
C GLY A 147 19.78 -13.64 5.02
N GLN A 148 20.80 -14.45 4.74
CA GLN A 148 20.78 -15.54 3.77
C GLN A 148 21.64 -16.69 4.30
N SER A 149 21.07 -17.91 4.35
CA SER A 149 21.82 -19.08 4.78
C SER A 149 22.85 -19.51 3.73
N PRO A 150 24.06 -19.96 4.11
CA PRO A 150 25.06 -20.46 3.17
C PRO A 150 24.65 -21.78 2.50
N LYS A 151 23.67 -22.51 3.04
CA LYS A 151 23.16 -23.79 2.51
C LYS A 151 21.63 -23.87 2.67
N PRO A 152 20.92 -24.70 1.87
CA PRO A 152 19.49 -24.92 2.08
C PRO A 152 19.17 -25.36 3.51
N VAL A 153 18.25 -24.65 4.16
CA VAL A 153 17.74 -24.93 5.51
C VAL A 153 16.22 -24.86 5.57
N TYR A 154 15.61 -25.41 6.61
CA TYR A 154 14.22 -25.14 6.99
C TYR A 154 14.16 -24.77 8.47
N LEU A 155 13.20 -23.92 8.83
CA LEU A 155 12.95 -23.54 10.21
C LEU A 155 11.91 -24.52 10.80
N TRP A 156 12.27 -25.16 11.91
CA TRP A 156 11.37 -25.99 12.70
C TRP A 156 10.97 -25.24 13.96
N ILE A 157 9.67 -25.11 14.21
CA ILE A 157 9.10 -24.42 15.37
C ILE A 157 8.23 -25.42 16.13
N HIS A 158 8.54 -25.63 17.40
CA HIS A 158 7.82 -26.57 18.25
C HIS A 158 7.72 -26.02 19.68
N ASP A 159 6.49 -25.77 20.15
CA ASP A 159 6.18 -25.44 21.55
C ASP A 159 7.09 -24.38 22.21
N GLY A 160 7.23 -23.22 21.57
CA GLY A 160 7.99 -22.09 22.09
C GLY A 160 9.49 -22.11 21.78
N GLU A 161 9.97 -23.19 21.16
CA GLU A 161 11.33 -23.33 20.67
C GLU A 161 11.37 -23.34 19.14
N ALA A 162 12.53 -22.99 18.58
CA ALA A 162 12.76 -23.06 17.15
C ALA A 162 14.22 -23.32 16.81
N GLU A 163 14.46 -24.07 15.74
CA GLU A 163 15.81 -24.40 15.26
C GLU A 163 15.88 -24.43 13.72
N LEU A 164 17.07 -24.12 13.19
CA LEU A 164 17.37 -24.23 11.76
C LEU A 164 17.96 -25.60 11.46
N LEU A 165 17.29 -26.34 10.58
CA LEU A 165 17.68 -27.69 10.20
C LEU A 165 18.09 -27.76 8.72
N PRO A 166 19.03 -28.64 8.33
CA PRO A 166 19.43 -28.78 6.94
C PRO A 166 18.27 -29.22 6.02
N ALA A 167 18.14 -28.58 4.86
CA ALA A 167 17.12 -28.87 3.84
C ALA A 167 17.71 -29.34 2.51
N GLY A 168 18.99 -29.75 2.47
CA GLY A 168 19.65 -30.14 1.22
C GLY A 168 18.93 -31.25 0.46
N SER A 169 18.35 -32.23 1.16
CA SER A 169 17.56 -33.32 0.55
C SER A 169 16.18 -32.90 0.05
N LEU A 170 15.70 -31.72 0.46
CA LEU A 170 14.40 -31.16 0.04
C LEU A 170 14.57 -30.14 -1.08
N TRP A 171 15.77 -29.59 -1.26
CA TRP A 171 16.05 -28.60 -2.29
C TRP A 171 15.95 -29.25 -3.67
N GLY A 172 15.20 -28.64 -4.58
CA GLY A 172 14.87 -29.16 -5.91
C GLY A 172 13.57 -29.96 -5.95
N SER A 173 13.00 -30.35 -4.80
CA SER A 173 11.74 -31.10 -4.78
C SER A 173 10.54 -30.19 -4.97
N THR A 174 9.48 -30.74 -5.57
CA THR A 174 8.16 -30.10 -5.58
C THR A 174 7.58 -29.99 -4.17
N VAL A 175 6.58 -29.13 -4.02
CA VAL A 175 5.94 -28.82 -2.73
C VAL A 175 5.32 -30.06 -2.08
N ASP A 176 4.62 -30.88 -2.85
CA ASP A 176 4.00 -32.14 -2.40
C ASP A 176 5.03 -33.12 -1.83
N VAL A 177 6.16 -33.29 -2.52
CA VAL A 177 7.25 -34.17 -2.08
C VAL A 177 7.91 -33.64 -0.80
N ALA A 178 8.17 -32.33 -0.74
CA ALA A 178 8.75 -31.70 0.46
C ALA A 178 7.81 -31.81 1.66
N GLU A 179 6.51 -31.57 1.46
CA GLU A 179 5.50 -31.64 2.52
C GLU A 179 5.40 -33.05 3.09
N GLU A 180 5.35 -34.07 2.23
CA GLU A 180 5.29 -35.45 2.67
C GLU A 180 6.54 -35.85 3.47
N ALA A 181 7.73 -35.47 3.00
CA ALA A 181 8.99 -35.73 3.70
C ALA A 181 9.02 -35.07 5.09
N LEU A 182 8.56 -33.82 5.20
CA LEU A 182 8.50 -33.07 6.46
C LEU A 182 7.48 -33.68 7.44
N LYS A 183 6.31 -34.10 6.95
CA LYS A 183 5.29 -34.79 7.76
C LYS A 183 5.75 -36.16 8.24
N ARG A 184 6.49 -36.91 7.41
CA ARG A 184 7.10 -38.19 7.84
C ARG A 184 8.15 -37.97 8.93
N LYS A 185 8.93 -36.89 8.85
CA LYS A 185 10.00 -36.58 9.81
C LYS A 185 9.48 -36.06 11.15
N HIS A 186 8.53 -35.12 11.14
CA HIS A 186 8.08 -34.38 12.33
C HIS A 186 6.68 -34.77 12.80
N GLY A 187 6.02 -35.71 12.12
CA GLY A 187 4.67 -36.19 12.42
C GLY A 187 3.60 -35.59 11.49
N GLY A 188 2.53 -36.36 11.26
CA GLY A 188 1.48 -35.99 10.29
C GLY A 188 0.68 -34.72 10.63
N ASN A 189 0.77 -34.24 11.88
CA ASN A 189 0.01 -33.09 12.37
C ASN A 189 0.71 -31.74 12.22
N VAL A 190 1.95 -31.70 11.71
CA VAL A 190 2.65 -30.42 11.46
C VAL A 190 1.91 -29.58 10.42
N LYS A 191 2.19 -28.27 10.42
CA LYS A 191 1.75 -27.31 9.40
C LYS A 191 2.97 -26.69 8.74
N THR A 192 2.86 -26.41 7.45
CA THR A 192 4.05 -26.08 6.65
C THR A 192 3.80 -24.90 5.73
N CYS A 193 4.76 -23.98 5.68
CA CYS A 193 4.97 -23.04 4.59
C CYS A 193 6.19 -23.50 3.79
N ILE A 194 6.04 -23.81 2.50
CA ILE A 194 7.06 -24.45 1.66
C ILE A 194 7.18 -23.70 0.33
N ILE A 195 8.40 -23.52 -0.16
CA ILE A 195 8.64 -23.12 -1.55
C ILE A 195 8.88 -24.34 -2.45
N GLY A 196 8.35 -24.30 -3.66
CA GLY A 196 8.72 -25.24 -4.72
C GLY A 196 9.94 -24.77 -5.52
N PRO A 197 10.26 -25.47 -6.63
CA PRO A 197 11.35 -25.10 -7.53
C PRO A 197 11.29 -23.65 -8.02
N ALA A 198 10.10 -23.06 -8.20
CA ALA A 198 9.99 -21.67 -8.62
C ALA A 198 10.59 -20.69 -7.58
N GLY A 199 10.36 -20.94 -6.30
CA GLY A 199 10.94 -20.12 -5.22
C GLY A 199 12.45 -20.31 -5.14
N GLU A 200 12.93 -21.55 -5.22
CA GLU A 200 14.36 -21.88 -5.19
C GLU A 200 15.13 -21.24 -6.35
N ASN A 201 14.51 -21.18 -7.53
CA ASN A 201 15.06 -20.55 -8.73
C ASN A 201 14.73 -19.05 -8.82
N LEU A 202 14.22 -18.43 -7.75
CA LEU A 202 13.97 -16.98 -7.67
C LEU A 202 13.03 -16.45 -8.76
N VAL A 203 12.04 -17.23 -9.19
CA VAL A 203 11.00 -16.78 -10.11
C VAL A 203 10.23 -15.63 -9.46
N ARG A 204 10.14 -14.46 -10.10
CA ARG A 204 9.60 -13.24 -9.46
C ARG A 204 8.13 -13.36 -9.05
N MET A 205 7.40 -14.31 -9.62
CA MET A 205 6.02 -14.65 -9.27
C MET A 205 5.89 -15.96 -8.45
N ALA A 206 6.95 -16.37 -7.74
CA ALA A 206 6.92 -17.56 -6.89
C ALA A 206 6.08 -17.34 -5.62
N SER A 207 5.29 -18.34 -5.29
CA SER A 207 4.42 -18.44 -4.11
C SER A 207 5.13 -19.15 -2.96
N ILE A 208 4.68 -18.89 -1.72
CA ILE A 208 4.91 -19.80 -0.60
C ILE A 208 3.63 -20.62 -0.43
N MET A 209 3.74 -21.94 -0.55
CA MET A 209 2.62 -22.86 -0.44
C MET A 209 2.42 -23.29 1.00
N VAL A 210 1.16 -23.37 1.43
CA VAL A 210 0.74 -23.62 2.80
C VAL A 210 -0.11 -24.88 2.83
N ASP A 211 0.28 -25.84 3.68
CA ASP A 211 -0.38 -27.15 3.80
C ASP A 211 -0.68 -27.78 2.42
N GLY A 212 0.31 -27.70 1.52
CA GLY A 212 0.32 -28.29 0.18
C GLY A 212 -0.35 -27.48 -0.94
N HIS A 213 -1.39 -26.70 -0.63
CA HIS A 213 -2.25 -26.12 -1.69
C HIS A 213 -2.90 -24.76 -1.37
N ARG A 214 -2.83 -24.28 -0.12
CA ARG A 214 -3.09 -22.86 0.15
C ARG A 214 -1.85 -22.06 -0.25
N ALA A 215 -1.99 -20.76 -0.49
CA ALA A 215 -0.86 -19.97 -1.00
C ALA A 215 -0.80 -18.58 -0.38
N LEU A 216 0.40 -18.19 0.02
CA LEU A 216 0.84 -16.79 0.01
C LEU A 216 1.27 -16.50 -1.43
N GLY A 217 0.28 -16.31 -2.31
CA GLY A 217 0.49 -16.47 -3.75
C GLY A 217 1.26 -15.35 -4.43
N ARG A 218 0.81 -14.10 -4.24
CA ARG A 218 1.24 -13.01 -5.12
C ARG A 218 2.49 -12.29 -4.65
N GLY A 219 3.17 -11.62 -5.59
CA GLY A 219 4.23 -10.66 -5.30
C GLY A 219 5.64 -11.25 -5.12
N GLY A 220 5.82 -12.55 -5.32
CA GLY A 220 7.14 -13.17 -5.31
C GLY A 220 7.73 -13.46 -3.93
N LEU A 221 6.89 -13.63 -2.91
CA LEU A 221 7.35 -13.98 -1.57
C LEU A 221 8.11 -15.31 -1.55
N GLY A 222 7.75 -16.26 -2.42
CA GLY A 222 8.48 -17.52 -2.59
C GLY A 222 9.90 -17.32 -3.10
N ALA A 223 10.13 -16.33 -3.96
CA ALA A 223 11.49 -15.98 -4.42
C ALA A 223 12.29 -15.28 -3.32
N VAL A 224 11.67 -14.46 -2.47
CA VAL A 224 12.35 -13.90 -1.29
C VAL A 224 12.76 -15.04 -0.35
N MET A 225 11.85 -15.96 -0.03
CA MET A 225 12.14 -17.12 0.82
C MET A 225 13.26 -18.00 0.21
N GLY A 226 13.24 -18.24 -1.10
CA GLY A 226 14.28 -18.97 -1.81
C GLY A 226 15.62 -18.25 -1.88
N SER A 227 15.62 -16.92 -2.02
CA SER A 227 16.86 -16.10 -2.00
C SER A 227 17.60 -16.26 -0.68
N LYS A 228 16.86 -16.50 0.42
CA LYS A 228 17.42 -16.74 1.74
C LYS A 228 17.90 -18.18 1.98
N ARG A 229 17.77 -19.05 0.96
CA ARG A 229 17.99 -20.51 1.03
C ARG A 229 17.15 -21.20 2.10
N LEU A 230 15.95 -20.69 2.36
CA LEU A 230 15.00 -21.27 3.30
C LEU A 230 13.93 -22.07 2.53
N LYS A 231 13.96 -23.40 2.63
CA LYS A 231 13.02 -24.29 1.92
C LYS A 231 11.63 -24.28 2.54
N ALA A 232 11.57 -24.26 3.87
CA ALA A 232 10.30 -24.34 4.58
C ALA A 232 10.35 -23.66 5.96
N VAL A 233 9.17 -23.27 6.45
CA VAL A 233 8.89 -23.05 7.87
C VAL A 233 7.85 -24.09 8.28
N VAL A 234 8.18 -24.89 9.28
CA VAL A 234 7.39 -26.02 9.76
C VAL A 234 7.05 -25.75 11.21
N VAL A 235 5.78 -25.91 11.57
CA VAL A 235 5.30 -25.61 12.91
C VAL A 235 4.41 -26.72 13.47
N ALA A 236 4.57 -26.99 14.76
CA ALA A 236 3.63 -27.74 15.57
C ALA A 236 3.48 -27.06 16.94
N GLY A 237 2.24 -26.92 17.40
CA GLY A 237 1.92 -26.33 18.68
C GLY A 237 0.94 -27.20 19.45
N SER A 238 1.39 -27.79 20.55
CA SER A 238 0.56 -28.56 21.47
C SER A 238 -0.21 -27.68 22.46
N GLY A 239 0.21 -26.41 22.60
CA GLY A 239 -0.42 -25.43 23.47
C GLY A 239 -1.86 -25.06 23.08
N ARG A 240 -2.54 -24.35 23.98
CA ARG A 240 -3.81 -23.67 23.67
C ARG A 240 -3.50 -22.26 23.16
N PRO A 241 -4.30 -21.74 22.19
CA PRO A 241 -4.23 -20.33 21.84
C PRO A 241 -4.43 -19.44 23.08
N PRO A 242 -3.79 -18.25 23.13
CA PRO A 242 -3.98 -17.29 24.21
C PRO A 242 -5.46 -16.91 24.40
N GLN A 243 -5.85 -16.68 25.65
CA GLN A 243 -7.24 -16.40 26.00
C GLN A 243 -7.63 -14.95 25.70
N PRO A 244 -8.86 -14.68 25.22
CA PRO A 244 -9.38 -13.33 25.09
C PRO A 244 -9.28 -12.54 26.40
N ALA A 245 -9.05 -11.23 26.32
CA ALA A 245 -9.02 -10.34 27.48
C ALA A 245 -10.36 -10.32 28.25
N ASN A 246 -11.48 -10.45 27.54
CA ASN A 246 -12.81 -10.65 28.13
C ASN A 246 -13.50 -11.86 27.47
N PRO A 247 -13.31 -13.08 28.02
CA PRO A 247 -13.83 -14.32 27.42
C PRO A 247 -15.36 -14.35 27.27
N HIS A 248 -16.10 -13.80 28.25
CA HIS A 248 -17.57 -13.78 28.21
C HIS A 248 -18.07 -12.87 27.08
N ALA A 249 -17.62 -11.62 27.05
CA ALA A 249 -18.03 -10.67 26.00
C ALA A 249 -17.57 -11.14 24.61
N PHE A 250 -16.35 -11.67 24.50
CA PHE A 250 -15.86 -12.22 23.25
C PHE A 250 -16.73 -13.37 22.74
N HIS A 251 -17.15 -14.29 23.63
CA HIS A 251 -18.01 -15.41 23.26
C HIS A 251 -19.37 -14.98 22.71
N GLU A 252 -20.00 -13.96 23.31
CA GLU A 252 -21.28 -13.44 22.83
C GLU A 252 -21.13 -12.80 21.43
N GLU A 253 -20.06 -12.03 21.19
CA GLU A 253 -19.77 -11.48 19.86
C GLU A 253 -19.47 -12.59 18.84
N VAL A 254 -18.73 -13.63 19.22
CA VAL A 254 -18.46 -14.80 18.36
C VAL A 254 -19.74 -15.52 17.97
N LYS A 255 -20.67 -15.73 18.91
CA LYS A 255 -21.99 -16.32 18.61
C LYS A 255 -22.76 -15.49 17.60
N LEU A 256 -22.86 -14.18 17.84
CA LEU A 256 -23.57 -13.24 16.97
C LEU A 256 -23.00 -13.28 15.55
N VAL A 257 -21.68 -13.08 15.40
CA VAL A 257 -21.01 -13.04 14.09
C VAL A 257 -21.14 -14.39 13.38
N THR A 258 -20.99 -15.50 14.10
CA THR A 258 -21.15 -16.85 13.51
C THR A 258 -22.56 -17.06 12.98
N GLU A 259 -23.59 -16.62 13.70
CA GLU A 259 -24.97 -16.74 13.26
C GLU A 259 -25.27 -15.91 12.01
N VAL A 260 -24.76 -14.67 11.96
CA VAL A 260 -24.87 -13.81 10.76
C VAL A 260 -24.23 -14.49 9.54
N LEU A 261 -23.04 -15.06 9.70
CA LEU A 261 -22.35 -15.77 8.62
C LEU A 261 -23.11 -17.01 8.14
N ARG A 262 -23.74 -17.77 9.05
CA ARG A 262 -24.49 -18.99 8.70
C ARG A 262 -25.82 -18.68 8.01
N ARG A 263 -26.50 -17.60 8.40
CA ARG A 263 -27.79 -17.21 7.83
C ARG A 263 -27.68 -16.50 6.48
N ASN A 264 -26.54 -15.88 6.19
CA ASN A 264 -26.35 -15.16 4.94
C ASN A 264 -26.25 -16.14 3.74
N PRO A 265 -26.97 -15.91 2.63
CA PRO A 265 -26.98 -16.83 1.49
C PRO A 265 -25.60 -17.05 0.83
N VAL A 266 -24.73 -16.04 0.81
CA VAL A 266 -23.41 -16.16 0.19
C VAL A 266 -22.48 -16.97 1.08
N THR A 267 -22.36 -16.60 2.36
CA THR A 267 -21.40 -17.24 3.28
C THR A 267 -21.89 -18.53 3.91
N GLY A 268 -23.20 -18.68 4.09
CA GLY A 268 -23.83 -19.86 4.67
C GLY A 268 -24.16 -20.95 3.66
N ASP A 269 -24.21 -20.61 2.37
CA ASP A 269 -24.72 -21.52 1.34
C ASP A 269 -23.91 -21.55 0.03
N THR A 270 -23.87 -20.45 -0.74
CA THR A 270 -23.29 -20.46 -2.09
C THR A 270 -21.77 -20.73 -2.09
N LEU A 271 -21.00 -20.04 -1.25
CA LEU A 271 -19.56 -20.29 -1.08
C LEU A 271 -19.25 -21.72 -0.60
N PRO A 272 -19.94 -22.27 0.42
CA PRO A 272 -19.75 -23.67 0.80
C PRO A 272 -20.02 -24.66 -0.33
N ARG A 273 -21.06 -24.45 -1.15
CA ARG A 273 -21.41 -25.34 -2.26
C ARG A 273 -20.39 -25.27 -3.39
N TYR A 274 -20.14 -24.08 -3.92
CA TYR A 274 -19.44 -23.93 -5.20
C TYR A 274 -18.02 -23.36 -5.08
N GLY A 275 -17.61 -22.91 -3.89
CA GLY A 275 -16.36 -22.20 -3.70
C GLY A 275 -16.35 -20.84 -4.41
N THR A 276 -15.18 -20.23 -4.53
CA THR A 276 -15.05 -18.96 -5.27
C THR A 276 -15.42 -19.06 -6.77
N PRO A 277 -15.29 -20.21 -7.47
CA PRO A 277 -15.75 -20.36 -8.86
C PRO A 277 -17.21 -20.00 -9.13
N LEU A 278 -18.05 -19.82 -8.11
CA LEU A 278 -19.39 -19.22 -8.25
C LEU A 278 -19.36 -17.88 -9.00
N LEU A 279 -18.23 -17.17 -9.00
CA LEU A 279 -18.07 -15.85 -9.60
C LEU A 279 -18.00 -15.85 -11.13
N VAL A 280 -17.71 -16.98 -11.78
CA VAL A 280 -17.58 -17.04 -13.26
C VAL A 280 -18.83 -16.51 -13.93
N THR A 281 -20.00 -17.02 -13.56
CA THR A 281 -21.28 -16.64 -14.17
C THR A 281 -21.65 -15.16 -13.96
N PRO A 282 -21.71 -14.61 -12.73
CA PRO A 282 -22.10 -13.22 -12.53
C PRO A 282 -21.10 -12.23 -13.14
N VAL A 283 -19.80 -12.51 -13.10
CA VAL A 283 -18.78 -11.62 -13.70
C VAL A 283 -18.87 -11.63 -15.22
N ASN A 284 -19.07 -12.80 -15.83
CA ASN A 284 -19.29 -12.90 -17.28
C ASN A 284 -20.58 -12.19 -17.72
N LYS A 285 -21.67 -12.35 -16.96
CA LYS A 285 -22.94 -11.64 -17.20
C LYS A 285 -22.83 -10.13 -17.03
N ALA A 286 -21.85 -9.63 -16.27
CA ALA A 286 -21.55 -8.21 -16.20
C ALA A 286 -20.71 -7.72 -17.40
N GLY A 287 -20.23 -8.61 -18.27
CA GLY A 287 -19.39 -8.28 -19.42
C GLY A 287 -17.96 -7.86 -19.05
N ILE A 288 -17.46 -8.34 -17.90
CA ILE A 288 -16.12 -7.99 -17.41
C ILE A 288 -15.25 -9.21 -17.08
N PHE A 289 -15.56 -10.39 -17.62
CA PHE A 289 -14.77 -11.61 -17.46
C PHE A 289 -13.69 -11.68 -18.56
N PRO A 290 -12.40 -11.40 -18.25
CA PRO A 290 -11.42 -11.16 -19.30
C PRO A 290 -11.06 -12.41 -20.11
N VAL A 291 -11.01 -12.27 -21.43
CA VAL A 291 -10.68 -13.35 -22.38
C VAL A 291 -9.46 -12.94 -23.21
N ARG A 292 -8.52 -13.88 -23.40
CA ARG A 292 -7.30 -13.74 -24.23
C ARG A 292 -6.54 -12.45 -23.95
N ASN A 293 -5.91 -12.36 -22.78
CA ASN A 293 -5.18 -11.17 -22.32
C ASN A 293 -6.04 -9.89 -22.27
N PHE A 294 -7.30 -9.97 -21.83
CA PHE A 294 -8.24 -8.84 -21.79
C PHE A 294 -8.58 -8.24 -23.17
N GLN A 295 -8.54 -9.02 -24.25
CA GLN A 295 -9.03 -8.57 -25.55
C GLN A 295 -10.56 -8.39 -25.56
N SER A 296 -11.27 -9.22 -24.79
CA SER A 296 -12.72 -9.16 -24.56
C SER A 296 -13.00 -9.32 -23.05
N GLY A 297 -14.21 -8.90 -22.63
CA GLY A 297 -14.75 -9.08 -21.28
C GLY A 297 -15.88 -10.11 -21.22
N TYR A 298 -16.10 -10.90 -22.27
CA TYR A 298 -17.23 -11.82 -22.37
C TYR A 298 -16.84 -13.13 -23.04
N LEU A 299 -17.29 -14.24 -22.45
CA LEU A 299 -17.16 -15.59 -22.98
C LEU A 299 -18.54 -16.25 -23.04
N GLU A 300 -18.97 -16.70 -24.21
CA GLU A 300 -20.28 -17.33 -24.38
C GLU A 300 -20.37 -18.64 -23.58
N GLU A 301 -19.30 -19.43 -23.60
CA GLU A 301 -19.22 -20.74 -22.95
C GLU A 301 -18.81 -20.68 -21.46
N ALA A 302 -18.86 -19.51 -20.81
CA ALA A 302 -18.39 -19.32 -19.44
C ALA A 302 -19.04 -20.27 -18.41
N GLU A 303 -20.29 -20.70 -18.65
CA GLU A 303 -20.99 -21.64 -17.76
C GLU A 303 -20.26 -23.00 -17.64
N SER A 304 -19.52 -23.42 -18.68
CA SER A 304 -18.69 -24.65 -18.65
C SER A 304 -17.51 -24.56 -17.66
N LEU A 305 -17.18 -23.36 -17.21
CA LEU A 305 -16.09 -23.10 -16.26
C LEU A 305 -16.61 -22.72 -14.86
N SER A 306 -17.92 -22.76 -14.66
CA SER A 306 -18.59 -22.35 -13.43
C SER A 306 -18.26 -23.25 -12.23
N GLY A 307 -18.53 -22.73 -11.03
CA GLY A 307 -18.41 -23.52 -9.80
C GLY A 307 -19.42 -24.67 -9.71
N GLU A 308 -20.58 -24.52 -10.34
CA GLU A 308 -21.58 -25.56 -10.52
C GLU A 308 -21.01 -26.72 -11.36
N GLN A 309 -20.35 -26.40 -12.47
CA GLN A 309 -19.73 -27.41 -13.31
C GLN A 309 -18.57 -28.11 -12.59
N LEU A 310 -17.70 -27.34 -11.92
CA LEU A 310 -16.61 -27.90 -11.10
C LEU A 310 -17.14 -28.87 -10.03
N ALA A 311 -18.23 -28.49 -9.34
CA ALA A 311 -18.85 -29.32 -8.32
C ALA A 311 -19.45 -30.61 -8.88
N LYS A 312 -19.97 -30.57 -10.12
CA LYS A 312 -20.58 -31.71 -10.80
C LYS A 312 -19.54 -32.71 -11.34
N THR A 313 -18.39 -32.23 -11.78
CA THR A 313 -17.43 -33.07 -12.53
C THR A 313 -16.17 -33.41 -11.74
N LEU A 314 -15.48 -32.41 -11.16
CA LEU A 314 -14.11 -32.60 -10.63
C LEU A 314 -14.03 -32.60 -9.10
N LEU A 315 -15.04 -32.08 -8.40
CA LEU A 315 -14.97 -31.91 -6.95
C LEU A 315 -14.93 -33.26 -6.23
N ALA A 316 -13.80 -33.57 -5.59
CA ALA A 316 -13.66 -34.74 -4.74
C ALA A 316 -14.23 -34.48 -3.35
N ARG A 317 -13.92 -33.32 -2.75
CA ARG A 317 -14.45 -32.92 -1.45
C ARG A 317 -14.27 -31.42 -1.17
N ARG A 318 -15.00 -30.97 -0.15
CA ARG A 318 -14.95 -29.61 0.40
C ARG A 318 -14.04 -29.59 1.63
N TYR A 319 -13.46 -28.43 1.92
CA TYR A 319 -12.76 -28.21 3.19
C TYR A 319 -12.91 -26.77 3.69
N ALA A 320 -12.68 -26.59 4.98
CA ALA A 320 -12.66 -25.31 5.66
C ALA A 320 -11.27 -25.01 6.21
N CYS A 321 -10.89 -23.73 6.24
CA CYS A 321 -9.78 -23.28 7.07
C CYS A 321 -10.15 -23.46 8.56
N TYR A 322 -9.16 -23.38 9.45
CA TYR A 322 -9.39 -23.45 10.88
C TYR A 322 -10.44 -22.42 11.34
N GLY A 323 -11.38 -22.86 12.20
CA GLY A 323 -12.44 -22.02 12.78
C GLY A 323 -13.42 -21.42 11.77
N CYS A 324 -13.45 -21.87 10.51
CA CYS A 324 -14.24 -21.24 9.45
C CYS A 324 -15.61 -21.91 9.27
N PRO A 325 -16.74 -21.19 9.48
CA PRO A 325 -18.08 -21.76 9.23
C PRO A 325 -18.48 -21.77 7.74
N ILE A 326 -17.72 -21.09 6.86
CA ILE A 326 -18.06 -20.91 5.43
C ILE A 326 -17.64 -22.13 4.58
N GLY A 327 -16.44 -22.66 4.83
CA GLY A 327 -15.97 -23.86 4.11
C GLY A 327 -15.85 -23.73 2.59
N CYS A 328 -15.27 -22.65 2.06
CA CYS A 328 -15.17 -22.40 0.61
C CYS A 328 -14.15 -23.28 -0.14
N GLY A 329 -13.23 -23.95 0.56
CA GLY A 329 -12.09 -24.63 -0.07
C GLY A 329 -12.49 -25.86 -0.87
N ARG A 330 -11.92 -26.04 -2.07
CA ARG A 330 -12.19 -27.17 -2.98
C ARG A 330 -10.98 -28.10 -3.03
N ILE A 331 -11.22 -29.41 -3.01
CA ILE A 331 -10.25 -30.43 -3.41
C ILE A 331 -10.81 -31.09 -4.66
N SER A 332 -10.12 -30.95 -5.78
CA SER A 332 -10.53 -31.47 -7.08
C SER A 332 -9.71 -32.70 -7.45
N ARG A 333 -10.30 -33.57 -8.26
CA ARG A 333 -9.68 -34.78 -8.80
C ARG A 333 -9.14 -34.51 -10.20
N LEU A 334 -7.89 -34.86 -10.42
CA LEU A 334 -7.24 -34.83 -11.74
C LEU A 334 -7.58 -36.10 -12.54
N PRO A 335 -7.42 -36.08 -13.88
CA PRO A 335 -7.65 -37.25 -14.73
C PRO A 335 -6.84 -38.49 -14.32
N ASP A 336 -5.63 -38.29 -13.79
CA ASP A 336 -4.75 -39.36 -13.28
C ASP A 336 -5.13 -39.86 -11.87
N GLY A 337 -6.23 -39.36 -11.30
CA GLY A 337 -6.74 -39.73 -9.98
C GLY A 337 -6.14 -38.96 -8.81
N ARG A 338 -5.07 -38.17 -9.01
CA ARG A 338 -4.48 -37.33 -7.96
C ARG A 338 -5.46 -36.26 -7.48
N LEU A 339 -5.26 -35.79 -6.26
CA LEU A 339 -6.07 -34.73 -5.65
C LEU A 339 -5.26 -33.44 -5.57
N THR A 340 -5.87 -32.33 -5.94
CA THR A 340 -5.26 -31.00 -5.86
C THR A 340 -6.22 -30.00 -5.23
N GLY A 341 -5.67 -28.97 -4.59
CA GLY A 341 -6.48 -27.89 -4.02
C GLY A 341 -6.90 -26.87 -5.08
N GLY A 342 -8.11 -26.34 -4.95
CA GLY A 342 -8.71 -25.45 -5.95
C GLY A 342 -9.21 -26.21 -7.19
N PRO A 343 -9.21 -25.57 -8.38
CA PRO A 343 -8.85 -24.17 -8.60
C PRO A 343 -9.84 -23.20 -7.94
N GLU A 344 -9.33 -22.06 -7.49
CA GLU A 344 -10.15 -20.90 -7.10
C GLU A 344 -10.55 -20.11 -8.37
N TYR A 345 -11.53 -19.22 -8.28
CA TYR A 345 -12.04 -18.42 -9.41
C TYR A 345 -10.94 -17.73 -10.23
N GLU A 346 -10.03 -17.05 -9.55
CA GLU A 346 -8.91 -16.35 -10.18
C GLU A 346 -8.00 -17.30 -10.96
N THR A 347 -7.79 -18.52 -10.46
CA THR A 347 -7.01 -19.54 -11.16
C THR A 347 -7.75 -20.06 -12.38
N ILE A 348 -9.07 -20.29 -12.27
CA ILE A 348 -9.90 -20.73 -13.40
C ILE A 348 -9.78 -19.72 -14.55
N TRP A 349 -9.91 -18.44 -14.22
CA TRP A 349 -9.75 -17.37 -15.20
C TRP A 349 -8.34 -17.30 -15.78
N ALA A 350 -7.32 -17.18 -14.92
CA ALA A 350 -5.96 -16.81 -15.33
C ALA A 350 -5.32 -17.87 -16.24
N LEU A 351 -5.50 -19.15 -15.91
CA LEU A 351 -4.98 -20.28 -16.67
C LEU A 351 -5.97 -20.81 -17.72
N GLY A 352 -7.20 -20.30 -17.72
CA GLY A 352 -8.27 -20.68 -18.62
C GLY A 352 -8.55 -19.62 -19.68
N PRO A 353 -9.69 -18.92 -19.64
CA PRO A 353 -10.10 -17.94 -20.66
C PRO A 353 -9.07 -16.86 -20.97
N ASN A 354 -8.28 -16.43 -19.97
CA ASN A 354 -7.23 -15.45 -20.20
C ASN A 354 -6.13 -15.98 -21.13
N CYS A 355 -5.87 -17.29 -21.11
CA CYS A 355 -4.97 -18.01 -22.02
C CYS A 355 -5.72 -18.68 -23.20
N GLY A 356 -7.02 -18.43 -23.34
CA GLY A 356 -7.87 -19.00 -24.39
C GLY A 356 -8.26 -20.47 -24.19
N LEU A 357 -8.10 -21.02 -22.98
CA LEU A 357 -8.55 -22.37 -22.61
C LEU A 357 -9.97 -22.34 -22.03
N ILE A 358 -10.82 -23.26 -22.47
CA ILE A 358 -12.21 -23.41 -21.99
C ILE A 358 -12.50 -24.83 -21.48
N ASP A 359 -11.46 -25.54 -21.05
CA ASP A 359 -11.54 -26.89 -20.50
C ASP A 359 -11.17 -26.88 -19.02
N LEU A 360 -12.14 -27.21 -18.16
CA LEU A 360 -11.98 -27.17 -16.72
C LEU A 360 -11.01 -28.24 -16.17
N GLU A 361 -10.91 -29.40 -16.82
CA GLU A 361 -9.95 -30.45 -16.45
C GLU A 361 -8.53 -30.00 -16.76
N ALA A 362 -8.32 -29.46 -17.96
CA ALA A 362 -7.05 -28.88 -18.39
C ALA A 362 -6.60 -27.75 -17.44
N ILE A 363 -7.51 -26.84 -17.09
CA ILE A 363 -7.23 -25.75 -16.15
C ILE A 363 -6.87 -26.28 -14.75
N THR A 364 -7.54 -27.33 -14.28
CA THR A 364 -7.26 -27.97 -12.99
C THR A 364 -5.88 -28.63 -12.98
N LEU A 365 -5.43 -29.20 -14.10
CA LEU A 365 -4.07 -29.72 -14.28
C LEU A 365 -3.02 -28.60 -14.21
N LEU A 366 -3.24 -27.48 -14.88
CA LEU A 366 -2.33 -26.33 -14.83
C LEU A 366 -2.25 -25.71 -13.42
N ASN A 367 -3.37 -25.68 -12.70
CA ASN A 367 -3.41 -25.31 -11.28
C ASN A 367 -2.55 -26.24 -10.42
N ASP A 368 -2.62 -27.56 -10.64
CA ASP A 368 -1.78 -28.53 -9.91
C ASP A 368 -0.30 -28.27 -10.15
N LEU A 369 0.11 -28.02 -11.40
CA LEU A 369 1.51 -27.68 -11.71
C LEU A 369 1.95 -26.42 -10.96
N CYS A 370 1.12 -25.37 -10.94
CA CYS A 370 1.43 -24.15 -10.19
C CYS A 370 1.56 -24.42 -8.68
N ASN A 371 0.68 -25.24 -8.10
CA ASN A 371 0.77 -25.63 -6.69
C ASN A 371 2.06 -26.39 -6.38
N ARG A 372 2.41 -27.40 -7.19
CA ARG A 372 3.59 -28.24 -6.99
C ARG A 372 4.89 -27.47 -7.19
N TYR A 373 4.92 -26.54 -8.15
CA TYR A 373 6.08 -25.71 -8.42
C TYR A 373 6.19 -24.47 -7.53
N GLY A 374 5.09 -24.06 -6.89
CA GLY A 374 5.01 -22.86 -6.06
C GLY A 374 4.97 -21.58 -6.89
N LEU A 375 3.99 -21.46 -7.78
CA LEU A 375 3.78 -20.29 -8.67
C LEU A 375 2.46 -19.57 -8.36
N ASP A 376 2.44 -18.25 -8.53
CA ASP A 376 1.20 -17.46 -8.53
C ASP A 376 0.43 -17.73 -9.82
N THR A 377 -0.76 -18.31 -9.71
CA THR A 377 -1.59 -18.66 -10.87
C THR A 377 -2.04 -17.42 -11.65
N ILE A 378 -2.27 -16.29 -10.97
CA ILE A 378 -2.71 -15.04 -11.60
C ILE A 378 -1.58 -14.47 -12.44
N SER A 379 -0.41 -14.27 -11.83
CA SER A 379 0.76 -13.73 -12.51
C SER A 379 1.30 -14.67 -13.60
N MET A 380 1.28 -15.99 -13.36
CA MET A 380 1.66 -16.96 -14.38
C MET A 380 0.72 -16.89 -15.59
N GLY A 381 -0.60 -16.92 -15.37
CA GLY A 381 -1.60 -16.79 -16.44
C GLY A 381 -1.52 -15.47 -17.19
N GLY A 382 -1.33 -14.35 -16.49
CA GLY A 382 -1.13 -13.03 -17.11
C GLY A 382 0.15 -12.96 -17.97
N THR A 383 1.25 -13.55 -17.49
CA THR A 383 2.52 -13.61 -18.21
C THR A 383 2.41 -14.47 -19.47
N LEU A 384 1.74 -15.62 -19.37
CA LEU A 384 1.47 -16.50 -20.52
C LEU A 384 0.59 -15.80 -21.56
N ALA A 385 -0.49 -15.15 -21.12
CA ALA A 385 -1.41 -14.47 -22.01
C ALA A 385 -0.75 -13.31 -22.78
N TYR A 386 0.03 -12.45 -22.11
CA TYR A 386 0.84 -11.43 -22.78
C TYR A 386 1.80 -12.06 -23.80
N THR A 387 2.47 -13.14 -23.43
CA THR A 387 3.45 -13.81 -24.30
C THR A 387 2.80 -14.37 -25.57
N ILE A 388 1.64 -15.01 -25.46
CA ILE A 388 0.89 -15.53 -26.60
C ILE A 388 0.48 -14.37 -27.53
N GLU A 389 -0.03 -13.27 -26.97
CA GLU A 389 -0.41 -12.10 -27.77
C GLU A 389 0.81 -11.45 -28.45
N ALA A 390 1.92 -11.27 -27.73
CA ALA A 390 3.17 -10.73 -28.27
C ALA A 390 3.73 -11.61 -29.40
N PHE A 391 3.63 -12.93 -29.26
CA PHE A 391 4.00 -13.88 -30.31
C PHE A 391 3.12 -13.73 -31.56
N GLN A 392 1.80 -13.64 -31.39
CA GLN A 392 0.87 -13.41 -32.51
C GLN A 392 1.10 -12.07 -33.23
N LYS A 393 1.55 -11.06 -32.50
CA LYS A 393 1.93 -9.75 -33.04
C LYS A 393 3.36 -9.72 -33.61
N GLY A 394 4.10 -10.83 -33.56
CA GLY A 394 5.46 -10.94 -34.11
C GLY A 394 6.56 -10.27 -33.25
N LEU A 395 6.26 -9.89 -32.01
CA LEU A 395 7.24 -9.32 -31.08
C LEU A 395 8.14 -10.39 -30.44
N ILE A 396 7.63 -11.62 -30.34
CA ILE A 396 8.36 -12.80 -29.86
C ILE A 396 8.29 -13.84 -30.98
N GLY A 397 9.43 -14.37 -31.41
CA GLY A 397 9.50 -15.39 -32.47
C GLY A 397 9.74 -16.80 -31.95
N GLU A 398 9.64 -17.78 -32.86
CA GLU A 398 9.92 -19.19 -32.56
C GLU A 398 11.36 -19.41 -32.07
N LYS A 399 12.29 -18.56 -32.50
CA LYS A 399 13.69 -18.65 -32.06
C LYS A 399 13.82 -18.39 -30.56
N GLU A 400 13.13 -17.36 -30.05
CA GLU A 400 13.14 -17.00 -28.64
C GLU A 400 12.47 -18.09 -27.79
N THR A 401 11.37 -18.67 -28.28
CA THR A 401 10.60 -19.69 -27.57
C THR A 401 11.23 -21.09 -27.62
N GLY A 402 12.37 -21.26 -28.31
CA GLY A 402 13.02 -22.56 -28.47
C GLY A 402 12.29 -23.49 -29.45
N GLY A 403 11.61 -22.93 -30.44
CA GLY A 403 10.86 -23.63 -31.49
C GLY A 403 9.37 -23.82 -31.18
N LEU A 404 8.88 -23.34 -30.03
CA LEU A 404 7.48 -23.46 -29.65
C LEU A 404 6.62 -22.43 -30.42
N LYS A 405 5.53 -22.91 -31.02
CA LYS A 405 4.53 -22.06 -31.68
C LYS A 405 3.43 -21.72 -30.69
N LEU A 406 3.35 -20.48 -30.25
CA LEU A 406 2.40 -20.08 -29.21
C LEU A 406 1.02 -19.78 -29.80
N LYS A 407 0.00 -20.48 -29.29
CA LYS A 407 -1.40 -20.33 -29.69
C LYS A 407 -2.30 -20.24 -28.46
N TRP A 408 -3.40 -19.52 -28.58
CA TRP A 408 -4.46 -19.53 -27.56
C TRP A 408 -5.02 -20.95 -27.40
N GLY A 409 -5.23 -21.37 -26.15
CA GLY A 409 -5.88 -22.65 -25.86
C GLY A 409 -4.99 -23.90 -26.01
N ASP A 410 -3.68 -23.76 -26.20
CA ASP A 410 -2.78 -24.90 -26.34
C ASP A 410 -2.27 -25.42 -24.98
N LEU A 411 -2.94 -26.43 -24.44
CA LEU A 411 -2.61 -27.04 -23.15
C LEU A 411 -1.16 -27.54 -23.06
N GLU A 412 -0.68 -28.26 -24.09
CA GLU A 412 0.65 -28.88 -24.07
C GLU A 412 1.74 -27.81 -23.98
N THR A 413 1.62 -26.77 -24.81
CA THR A 413 2.54 -25.63 -24.77
C THR A 413 2.50 -24.92 -23.42
N LEU A 414 1.32 -24.71 -22.82
CA LEU A 414 1.19 -24.06 -21.52
C LEU A 414 1.84 -24.88 -20.39
N GLN A 415 1.69 -26.21 -20.39
CA GLN A 415 2.36 -27.09 -19.42
C GLN A 415 3.88 -26.95 -19.50
N ILE A 416 4.44 -26.99 -20.72
CA ILE A 416 5.88 -26.84 -20.98
C ILE A 416 6.37 -25.48 -20.46
N LEU A 417 5.67 -24.40 -20.76
CA LEU A 417 6.06 -23.06 -20.36
C LEU A 417 6.01 -22.85 -18.84
N ILE A 418 5.01 -23.40 -18.15
CA ILE A 418 4.91 -23.35 -16.68
C ILE A 418 6.11 -24.08 -16.04
N GLU A 419 6.43 -25.29 -16.50
CA GLU A 419 7.57 -26.04 -15.99
C GLU A 419 8.90 -25.34 -16.29
N GLN A 420 9.10 -24.89 -17.53
CA GLN A 420 10.28 -24.12 -17.91
C GLN A 420 10.45 -22.86 -17.04
N THR A 421 9.34 -22.20 -16.69
CA THR A 421 9.34 -21.03 -15.81
C THR A 421 9.79 -21.40 -14.41
N ALA A 422 9.19 -22.43 -13.81
CA ALA A 422 9.52 -22.90 -12.47
C ALA A 422 11.01 -23.26 -12.31
N TYR A 423 11.60 -23.87 -13.33
CA TYR A 423 13.01 -24.28 -13.33
C TYR A 423 13.95 -23.26 -13.98
N ARG A 424 13.45 -22.10 -14.44
CA ARG A 424 14.20 -21.12 -15.25
C ARG A 424 15.03 -21.79 -16.36
N LYS A 425 14.39 -22.64 -17.15
CA LYS A 425 14.98 -23.32 -18.32
C LYS A 425 14.39 -22.75 -19.61
N GLY A 426 15.14 -22.84 -20.71
CA GLY A 426 14.68 -22.38 -22.02
C GLY A 426 14.12 -20.94 -21.99
N PHE A 427 12.94 -20.76 -22.58
CA PHE A 427 12.21 -19.50 -22.60
C PHE A 427 11.63 -19.12 -21.23
N GLY A 428 11.42 -20.10 -20.35
CA GLY A 428 10.98 -19.89 -18.97
C GLY A 428 11.89 -18.98 -18.13
N ARG A 429 13.17 -18.80 -18.50
CA ARG A 429 14.04 -17.78 -17.89
C ARG A 429 13.48 -16.36 -18.02
N LEU A 430 12.83 -16.07 -19.14
CA LEU A 430 12.24 -14.77 -19.45
C LEU A 430 10.85 -14.65 -18.82
N LEU A 431 10.03 -15.71 -18.93
CA LEU A 431 8.72 -15.77 -18.26
C LEU A 431 8.83 -15.55 -16.76
N ALA A 432 9.89 -16.06 -16.12
CA ALA A 432 10.12 -15.93 -14.69
C ALA A 432 10.29 -14.47 -14.19
N GLU A 433 10.42 -13.50 -15.08
CA GLU A 433 10.56 -12.07 -14.76
C GLU A 433 9.21 -11.32 -14.68
N GLY A 434 8.11 -11.91 -15.17
CA GLY A 434 6.78 -11.32 -15.20
C GLY A 434 6.51 -10.41 -16.40
N THR A 435 5.23 -10.07 -16.61
CA THR A 435 4.73 -9.36 -17.79
C THR A 435 5.43 -8.02 -18.02
N ALA A 436 5.60 -7.22 -16.96
CA ALA A 436 6.20 -5.89 -17.08
C ALA A 436 7.62 -5.93 -17.66
N ARG A 437 8.45 -6.86 -17.20
CA ARG A 437 9.85 -6.98 -17.66
C ARG A 437 9.95 -7.62 -19.04
N LEU A 438 9.01 -8.51 -19.39
CA LEU A 438 8.91 -9.02 -20.75
C LEU A 438 8.52 -7.91 -21.73
N ALA A 439 7.53 -7.08 -21.38
CA ALA A 439 7.10 -5.95 -22.19
C ALA A 439 8.21 -4.92 -22.37
N GLU A 440 8.95 -4.57 -21.31
CA GLU A 440 10.14 -3.71 -21.43
C GLU A 440 11.19 -4.27 -22.41
N ARG A 441 11.23 -5.60 -22.61
CA ARG A 441 12.23 -6.27 -23.46
C ARG A 441 11.75 -6.46 -24.91
N PHE A 442 10.49 -6.84 -25.09
CA PHE A 442 9.95 -7.23 -26.39
C PHE A 442 8.95 -6.22 -26.98
N GLY A 443 8.55 -5.21 -26.21
CA GLY A 443 7.52 -4.22 -26.55
C GLY A 443 6.10 -4.66 -26.18
N GLY A 444 5.10 -3.89 -26.59
CA GLY A 444 3.68 -4.19 -26.33
C GLY A 444 3.19 -3.73 -24.96
N GLU A 445 3.77 -2.64 -24.45
CA GLU A 445 3.41 -2.02 -23.17
C GLU A 445 1.94 -1.58 -23.11
N ASP A 446 1.31 -1.34 -24.25
CA ASP A 446 -0.12 -1.01 -24.40
C ASP A 446 -1.03 -2.19 -24.02
N PHE A 447 -0.57 -3.43 -24.20
CA PHE A 447 -1.29 -4.67 -23.86
C PHE A 447 -0.59 -5.54 -22.80
N ALA A 448 0.42 -5.00 -22.13
CA ALA A 448 1.07 -5.60 -20.97
C ALA A 448 0.20 -5.39 -19.71
N ILE A 449 -0.66 -6.37 -19.39
CA ILE A 449 -1.72 -6.17 -18.39
C ILE A 449 -1.19 -6.28 -16.95
N HIS A 450 -0.67 -5.17 -16.43
CA HIS A 450 -0.18 -5.06 -15.06
C HIS A 450 -0.34 -3.64 -14.48
N VAL A 451 -0.29 -3.53 -13.15
CA VAL A 451 -0.13 -2.24 -12.43
C VAL A 451 0.99 -2.39 -11.41
N LYS A 452 1.98 -1.49 -11.44
CA LYS A 452 3.22 -1.57 -10.64
C LYS A 452 3.98 -2.90 -10.82
N GLY A 453 3.91 -3.47 -12.02
CA GLY A 453 4.52 -4.76 -12.34
C GLY A 453 3.75 -6.00 -11.86
N LEU A 454 2.62 -5.84 -11.16
CA LEU A 454 1.76 -6.94 -10.76
C LEU A 454 0.64 -7.14 -11.79
N GLU A 455 0.52 -8.35 -12.33
CA GLU A 455 -0.51 -8.71 -13.32
C GLU A 455 -1.92 -8.50 -12.74
N LEU A 456 -2.87 -8.05 -13.57
CA LEU A 456 -4.24 -7.83 -13.11
C LEU A 456 -4.99 -9.15 -12.85
N PRO A 457 -5.97 -9.16 -11.93
CA PRO A 457 -6.87 -10.29 -11.69
C PRO A 457 -8.09 -10.28 -12.62
N ALA A 458 -9.00 -11.24 -12.42
CA ALA A 458 -10.09 -11.66 -13.30
C ALA A 458 -11.28 -10.68 -13.51
N TYR A 459 -11.07 -9.37 -13.44
CA TYR A 459 -12.13 -8.39 -13.67
C TYR A 459 -11.64 -7.28 -14.60
N ASP A 460 -12.29 -7.12 -15.74
CA ASP A 460 -11.97 -6.09 -16.71
C ASP A 460 -12.36 -4.70 -16.17
N PRO A 461 -11.40 -3.78 -15.95
CA PRO A 461 -11.68 -2.49 -15.35
C PRO A 461 -12.49 -1.55 -16.27
N ARG A 462 -12.60 -1.83 -17.57
CA ARG A 462 -13.40 -1.00 -18.50
C ARG A 462 -14.87 -1.02 -18.11
N GLY A 463 -15.42 -2.16 -17.72
CA GLY A 463 -16.83 -2.27 -17.30
C GLY A 463 -17.06 -2.07 -15.79
N ALA A 464 -16.04 -1.72 -15.00
CA ALA A 464 -16.14 -1.57 -13.54
C ALA A 464 -15.21 -0.45 -13.02
N LYS A 465 -15.70 0.79 -12.98
CA LYS A 465 -14.88 1.99 -12.74
C LYS A 465 -14.29 2.04 -11.33
N GLY A 466 -15.01 1.58 -10.31
CA GLY A 466 -14.47 1.48 -8.96
C GLY A 466 -13.33 0.47 -8.88
N THR A 467 -13.49 -0.68 -9.55
CA THR A 467 -12.46 -1.72 -9.65
C THR A 467 -11.21 -1.19 -10.37
N ALA A 468 -11.39 -0.37 -11.41
CA ALA A 468 -10.30 0.30 -12.10
C ALA A 468 -9.46 1.20 -11.16
N LEU A 469 -10.12 2.02 -10.34
CA LEU A 469 -9.45 2.85 -9.33
C LEU A 469 -8.74 1.98 -8.27
N ALA A 470 -9.38 0.91 -7.82
CA ALA A 470 -8.80 0.01 -6.83
C ALA A 470 -7.51 -0.66 -7.34
N TYR A 471 -7.44 -1.01 -8.63
CA TYR A 471 -6.21 -1.51 -9.25
C TYR A 471 -5.13 -0.43 -9.32
N ALA A 472 -5.46 0.75 -9.83
CA ALA A 472 -4.50 1.84 -10.00
C ALA A 472 -3.85 2.23 -8.66
N THR A 473 -4.65 2.34 -7.60
CA THR A 473 -4.24 2.90 -6.30
C THR A 473 -3.77 1.87 -5.27
N SER A 474 -3.80 0.58 -5.61
CA SER A 474 -3.36 -0.50 -4.71
C SER A 474 -1.87 -0.38 -4.38
N ASN A 475 -1.55 -0.34 -3.08
CA ASN A 475 -0.18 -0.25 -2.58
C ASN A 475 0.72 -1.44 -2.97
N ARG A 476 0.15 -2.59 -3.37
CA ARG A 476 0.96 -3.75 -3.78
C ARG A 476 0.99 -3.97 -5.30
N GLY A 477 0.43 -3.05 -6.08
CA GLY A 477 0.15 -3.26 -7.50
C GLY A 477 -1.23 -3.84 -7.75
N GLY A 478 -1.54 -4.09 -9.03
CA GLY A 478 -2.88 -4.41 -9.53
C GLY A 478 -3.52 -5.62 -8.85
N CYS A 479 -4.42 -5.36 -7.89
CA CYS A 479 -5.01 -6.41 -7.08
C CYS A 479 -6.40 -6.05 -6.55
N HIS A 480 -7.37 -6.96 -6.75
CA HIS A 480 -8.77 -6.80 -6.35
C HIS A 480 -9.00 -6.86 -4.83
N LEU A 481 -8.06 -7.43 -4.06
CA LEU A 481 -8.24 -7.62 -2.62
C LEU A 481 -7.83 -6.42 -1.76
N ARG A 482 -7.34 -5.31 -2.34
CA ARG A 482 -7.15 -4.07 -1.55
C ARG A 482 -8.46 -3.32 -1.37
N ALA A 483 -9.26 -3.22 -2.42
CA ALA A 483 -10.67 -2.86 -2.33
C ALA A 483 -11.45 -3.76 -3.30
N TYR A 484 -12.23 -4.68 -2.75
CA TYR A 484 -13.02 -5.63 -3.56
C TYR A 484 -14.40 -5.06 -3.89
N ILE A 485 -14.43 -3.89 -4.55
CA ILE A 485 -15.68 -3.17 -4.85
C ILE A 485 -16.59 -3.91 -5.85
N VAL A 486 -16.05 -4.92 -6.54
CA VAL A 486 -16.80 -5.96 -7.28
C VAL A 486 -17.95 -6.53 -6.45
N MET A 487 -17.81 -6.64 -5.13
CA MET A 487 -18.91 -7.09 -4.26
C MET A 487 -20.19 -6.27 -4.49
N SER A 488 -20.06 -4.95 -4.64
CA SER A 488 -21.20 -4.05 -4.83
C SER A 488 -21.48 -3.79 -6.31
N GLU A 489 -20.43 -3.70 -7.13
CA GLU A 489 -20.52 -3.44 -8.58
C GLU A 489 -21.14 -4.60 -9.38
N VAL A 490 -20.92 -5.84 -8.94
CA VAL A 490 -21.36 -7.05 -9.65
C VAL A 490 -22.30 -7.89 -8.80
N LEU A 491 -21.93 -8.13 -7.53
CA LEU A 491 -22.66 -9.07 -6.67
C LEU A 491 -23.78 -8.40 -5.87
N SER A 492 -23.97 -7.09 -6.02
CA SER A 492 -24.98 -6.30 -5.30
C SER A 492 -24.91 -6.43 -3.77
N SER A 493 -23.72 -6.71 -3.23
CA SER A 493 -23.45 -6.92 -1.81
C SER A 493 -22.51 -5.82 -1.29
N PRO A 494 -22.86 -5.10 -0.21
CA PRO A 494 -24.15 -5.10 0.48
C PRO A 494 -25.27 -4.42 -0.31
N ARG A 495 -24.93 -3.59 -1.31
CA ARG A 495 -25.89 -2.93 -2.21
C ARG A 495 -25.34 -2.90 -3.63
N TYR A 496 -26.24 -2.85 -4.61
CA TYR A 496 -25.87 -2.62 -6.00
C TYR A 496 -25.28 -1.22 -6.19
N LEU A 497 -24.16 -1.16 -6.89
CA LEU A 497 -23.57 0.06 -7.42
C LEU A 497 -23.47 -0.07 -8.93
N ASN A 498 -23.92 0.93 -9.68
CA ASN A 498 -23.71 0.94 -11.12
C ASN A 498 -22.18 0.87 -11.40
N PRO A 499 -21.69 -0.15 -12.11
CA PRO A 499 -20.26 -0.33 -12.33
C PRO A 499 -19.71 0.61 -13.41
N LEU A 500 -20.57 1.23 -14.22
CA LEU A 500 -20.20 2.13 -15.32
C LEU A 500 -20.07 3.60 -14.89
N LYS A 501 -20.44 3.91 -13.64
CA LYS A 501 -20.45 5.26 -13.06
C LYS A 501 -19.25 5.48 -12.13
N VAL A 502 -18.75 6.71 -12.05
CA VAL A 502 -17.55 7.08 -11.28
C VAL A 502 -17.89 7.76 -9.95
N GLU A 503 -19.08 8.33 -9.87
CA GLU A 503 -19.56 9.15 -8.77
C GLU A 503 -19.53 8.37 -7.44
N GLY A 504 -18.86 8.92 -6.43
CA GLY A 504 -18.71 8.32 -5.10
C GLY A 504 -17.76 7.11 -5.03
N LYS A 505 -17.23 6.62 -6.16
CA LYS A 505 -16.34 5.44 -6.17
C LYS A 505 -15.03 5.70 -5.44
N ALA A 506 -14.49 6.93 -5.52
CA ALA A 506 -13.27 7.30 -4.84
C ALA A 506 -13.37 7.12 -3.31
N GLU A 507 -14.46 7.61 -2.72
CA GLU A 507 -14.72 7.48 -1.28
C GLU A 507 -14.91 6.01 -0.88
N LEU A 508 -15.69 5.25 -1.64
CA LEU A 508 -15.97 3.84 -1.35
C LEU A 508 -14.71 2.97 -1.45
N VAL A 509 -13.87 3.19 -2.46
CA VAL A 509 -12.59 2.49 -2.61
C VAL A 509 -11.66 2.82 -1.44
N LYS A 510 -11.57 4.10 -1.03
CA LYS A 510 -10.81 4.52 0.16
C LYS A 510 -11.31 3.81 1.42
N LYS A 511 -12.62 3.87 1.71
CA LYS A 511 -13.24 3.21 2.88
C LYS A 511 -12.93 1.72 2.91
N LEU A 512 -13.13 1.03 1.79
CA LEU A 512 -12.92 -0.41 1.71
C LEU A 512 -11.45 -0.80 1.88
N GLN A 513 -10.52 -0.01 1.33
CA GLN A 513 -9.08 -0.18 1.53
C GLN A 513 -8.66 -0.08 2.99
N ASP A 514 -9.25 0.86 3.74
CA ASP A 514 -8.93 1.06 5.16
C ASP A 514 -9.46 -0.10 6.00
N VAL A 515 -10.73 -0.46 5.81
CA VAL A 515 -11.34 -1.61 6.49
C VAL A 515 -10.58 -2.90 6.16
N PHE A 516 -10.21 -3.11 4.89
CA PHE A 516 -9.45 -4.29 4.48
C PHE A 516 -8.02 -4.32 5.01
N ALA A 517 -7.38 -3.17 5.22
CA ALA A 517 -6.08 -3.11 5.90
C ALA A 517 -6.19 -3.62 7.35
N MET A 518 -7.28 -3.31 8.04
CA MET A 518 -7.55 -3.88 9.36
C MET A 518 -7.91 -5.35 9.33
N LEU A 519 -8.76 -5.81 8.40
CA LEU A 519 -9.06 -7.24 8.27
C LEU A 519 -7.80 -8.07 7.98
N ASP A 520 -6.88 -7.55 7.15
CA ASP A 520 -5.58 -8.18 6.88
C ASP A 520 -4.64 -8.15 8.11
N SER A 521 -4.84 -7.24 9.07
CA SER A 521 -4.03 -7.09 10.28
C SER A 521 -4.58 -7.88 11.48
N LEU A 522 -5.91 -7.93 11.62
CA LEU A 522 -6.61 -8.96 12.40
C LEU A 522 -6.31 -10.36 11.90
N VAL A 523 -6.01 -10.43 10.61
CA VAL A 523 -5.86 -11.62 9.82
C VAL A 523 -7.14 -12.46 9.84
N MET A 524 -8.25 -11.83 9.46
CA MET A 524 -9.55 -12.46 9.24
C MET A 524 -9.82 -12.66 7.74
N CYS A 525 -10.68 -13.62 7.41
CA CYS A 525 -11.06 -13.84 6.02
C CYS A 525 -11.98 -12.71 5.52
N LYS A 526 -11.65 -12.09 4.38
CA LYS A 526 -12.46 -11.04 3.74
C LYS A 526 -13.85 -11.47 3.31
N PHE A 527 -14.10 -12.78 3.15
CA PHE A 527 -15.44 -13.29 2.85
C PHE A 527 -16.44 -13.06 3.98
N THR A 528 -15.97 -12.75 5.20
CA THR A 528 -16.87 -12.28 6.26
C THR A 528 -17.60 -10.99 5.87
N GLY A 529 -16.99 -10.13 5.04
CA GLY A 529 -17.59 -8.89 4.56
C GLY A 529 -18.87 -9.08 3.75
N PHE A 530 -19.07 -10.23 3.08
CA PHE A 530 -20.33 -10.51 2.36
C PHE A 530 -21.57 -10.60 3.25
N ALA A 531 -21.37 -10.83 4.55
CA ALA A 531 -22.44 -10.94 5.52
C ALA A 531 -22.41 -9.82 6.57
N LEU A 532 -21.21 -9.38 6.95
CA LEU A 532 -21.04 -8.37 8.00
C LEU A 532 -21.15 -6.95 7.49
N PHE A 533 -20.89 -6.71 6.20
CA PHE A 533 -21.23 -5.43 5.59
C PHE A 533 -22.72 -5.44 5.24
N GLN A 534 -23.45 -4.48 5.78
CA GLN A 534 -24.90 -4.31 5.63
C GLN A 534 -25.21 -3.05 4.81
N THR A 535 -24.28 -2.10 4.76
CA THR A 535 -24.36 -0.86 3.99
C THR A 535 -23.02 -0.53 3.32
N LEU A 536 -23.02 0.51 2.49
CA LEU A 536 -21.81 0.99 1.82
C LEU A 536 -20.80 1.68 2.76
N ASP A 537 -21.07 1.72 4.06
CA ASP A 537 -20.11 2.14 5.09
C ASP A 537 -19.21 1.02 5.60
N TYR A 538 -19.40 -0.21 5.11
CA TYR A 538 -18.55 -1.39 5.35
C TYR A 538 -18.25 -1.60 6.84
N GLU A 539 -19.33 -1.82 7.60
CA GLU A 539 -19.46 -1.75 9.06
C GLU A 539 -18.26 -2.31 9.85
N PRO A 540 -17.41 -1.43 10.41
CA PRO A 540 -16.31 -1.83 11.28
C PRO A 540 -16.76 -2.42 12.62
N ALA A 541 -17.98 -2.12 13.08
CA ALA A 541 -18.44 -2.40 14.43
C ALA A 541 -18.26 -3.86 14.89
N PHE A 542 -18.63 -4.83 14.03
CA PHE A 542 -18.48 -6.25 14.35
C PHE A 542 -17.01 -6.63 14.61
N TYR A 543 -16.11 -6.11 13.77
CA TYR A 543 -14.67 -6.39 13.86
C TYR A 543 -14.02 -5.66 15.05
N ALA A 544 -14.41 -4.40 15.29
CA ALA A 544 -13.91 -3.58 16.39
C ALA A 544 -14.27 -4.18 17.76
N LYS A 545 -15.50 -4.69 17.92
CA LYS A 545 -15.94 -5.39 19.15
C LYS A 545 -15.19 -6.70 19.39
N LEU A 546 -15.02 -7.53 18.35
CA LEU A 546 -14.21 -8.75 18.43
C LEU A 546 -12.76 -8.42 18.84
N LEU A 547 -12.15 -7.40 18.22
CA LEU A 547 -10.79 -6.96 18.54
C LEU A 547 -10.69 -6.45 19.99
N THR A 548 -11.62 -5.61 20.42
CA THR A 548 -11.62 -5.03 21.76
C THR A 548 -11.77 -6.09 22.83
N THR A 549 -12.72 -7.01 22.67
CA THR A 549 -12.96 -8.09 23.63
C THR A 549 -11.84 -9.15 23.63
N ALA A 550 -11.17 -9.36 22.50
CA ALA A 550 -10.02 -10.26 22.39
C ALA A 550 -8.75 -9.70 23.03
N THR A 551 -8.45 -8.42 22.83
CA THR A 551 -7.15 -7.83 23.21
C THR A 551 -7.20 -6.99 24.48
N GLY A 552 -8.35 -6.38 24.77
CA GLY A 552 -8.50 -5.36 25.81
C GLY A 552 -8.08 -3.96 25.37
N PHE A 553 -7.56 -3.79 24.15
CA PHE A 553 -7.37 -2.49 23.53
C PHE A 553 -8.71 -1.96 23.05
N TYR A 554 -9.06 -0.72 23.39
CA TYR A 554 -10.34 -0.16 22.99
C TYR A 554 -10.31 0.27 21.52
N PHE A 555 -11.16 -0.36 20.71
CA PHE A 555 -11.44 0.03 19.33
C PHE A 555 -12.95 0.23 19.17
N ASP A 556 -13.34 1.44 18.80
CA ASP A 556 -14.63 1.72 18.20
C ASP A 556 -14.51 1.73 16.66
N GLU A 557 -15.58 2.13 15.97
CA GLU A 557 -15.60 2.16 14.51
C GLU A 557 -14.64 3.20 13.92
N GLU A 558 -14.45 4.33 14.61
CA GLU A 558 -13.61 5.43 14.14
C GLU A 558 -12.14 5.07 14.27
N GLU A 559 -11.69 4.59 15.44
CA GLU A 559 -10.31 4.17 15.62
C GLU A 559 -9.99 2.94 14.77
N PHE A 560 -10.94 2.04 14.52
CA PHE A 560 -10.74 0.93 13.58
C PHE A 560 -10.43 1.44 12.17
N ARG A 561 -11.24 2.37 11.64
CA ARG A 561 -10.98 2.98 10.32
C ARG A 561 -9.67 3.75 10.31
N ARG A 562 -9.39 4.52 11.36
CA ARG A 562 -8.15 5.31 11.50
C ARG A 562 -6.90 4.43 11.54
N ALA A 563 -6.95 3.29 12.22
CA ALA A 563 -5.85 2.32 12.22
C ALA A 563 -5.64 1.69 10.84
N GLY A 564 -6.71 1.38 10.11
CA GLY A 564 -6.63 0.93 8.72
C GLY A 564 -6.02 1.98 7.78
N GLU A 565 -6.46 3.23 7.90
CA GLU A 565 -5.93 4.36 7.13
C GLU A 565 -4.46 4.64 7.46
N ARG A 566 -4.07 4.50 8.73
CA ARG A 566 -2.67 4.58 9.20
C ARG A 566 -1.79 3.55 8.51
N ILE A 567 -2.23 2.28 8.46
CA ILE A 567 -1.50 1.21 7.78
C ILE A 567 -1.39 1.50 6.28
N TYR A 568 -2.48 1.89 5.63
CA TYR A 568 -2.49 2.17 4.19
C TYR A 568 -1.58 3.35 3.80
N ASN A 569 -1.55 4.41 4.62
CA ASN A 569 -0.66 5.56 4.40
C ASN A 569 0.81 5.21 4.65
N LEU A 570 1.11 4.37 5.65
CA LEU A 570 2.48 3.93 5.92
C LEU A 570 3.06 3.11 4.77
N GLU A 571 2.25 2.23 4.19
CA GLU A 571 2.62 1.51 2.97
C GLU A 571 2.82 2.43 1.77
N ARG A 572 1.97 3.47 1.63
CA ARG A 572 2.14 4.47 0.59
C ARG A 572 3.47 5.22 0.76
N LEU A 573 3.84 5.57 1.99
CA LEU A 573 5.14 6.16 2.29
C LEU A 573 6.30 5.23 1.93
N PHE A 574 6.20 3.93 2.22
CA PHE A 574 7.20 2.96 1.79
C PHE A 574 7.35 2.99 0.27
N ASN A 575 6.24 2.93 -0.47
CA ASN A 575 6.28 2.92 -1.94
C ASN A 575 6.87 4.20 -2.52
N VAL A 576 6.46 5.37 -2.02
CA VAL A 576 7.02 6.66 -2.45
C VAL A 576 8.53 6.72 -2.16
N ARG A 577 8.98 6.23 -1.00
CA ARG A 577 10.40 6.11 -0.64
C ARG A 577 11.17 5.23 -1.63
N GLU A 578 10.55 4.19 -2.16
CA GLU A 578 11.12 3.33 -3.21
C GLU A 578 10.94 3.87 -4.64
N GLY A 579 10.38 5.08 -4.81
CA GLY A 579 10.20 5.75 -6.11
C GLY A 579 8.88 5.42 -6.84
N LEU A 580 7.91 4.84 -6.13
CA LEU A 580 6.59 4.48 -6.64
C LEU A 580 5.54 5.52 -6.23
N ASP A 581 5.57 6.68 -6.89
CA ASP A 581 4.64 7.81 -6.73
C ASP A 581 3.42 7.73 -7.68
N TYR A 582 2.68 8.84 -7.85
CA TYR A 582 1.50 8.91 -8.74
C TYR A 582 1.72 8.41 -10.16
N ARG A 583 2.95 8.46 -10.71
CA ARG A 583 3.24 7.98 -12.08
C ARG A 583 2.97 6.48 -12.23
N TRP A 584 2.90 5.77 -11.10
CA TRP A 584 2.63 4.34 -11.02
C TRP A 584 1.18 4.01 -10.68
N ASP A 585 0.36 5.01 -10.36
CA ASP A 585 -1.08 4.86 -10.17
C ASP A 585 -1.78 5.01 -11.53
N ARG A 586 -1.46 4.07 -12.45
CA ARG A 586 -1.94 4.07 -13.84
C ARG A 586 -2.50 2.71 -14.23
N LEU A 587 -3.17 2.66 -15.37
CA LEU A 587 -3.63 1.42 -16.01
C LEU A 587 -3.00 1.28 -17.40
N PRO A 588 -2.85 0.04 -17.93
CA PRO A 588 -2.44 -0.19 -19.31
C PRO A 588 -3.31 0.57 -20.33
N ALA A 589 -2.68 1.04 -21.41
CA ALA A 589 -3.34 1.85 -22.45
C ALA A 589 -4.56 1.16 -23.05
N ARG A 590 -4.55 -0.19 -23.17
CA ARG A 590 -5.70 -1.01 -23.55
C ARG A 590 -7.00 -0.59 -22.87
N PHE A 591 -6.97 -0.31 -21.56
CA PHE A 591 -8.18 0.02 -20.81
C PHE A 591 -8.65 1.46 -20.99
N LEU A 592 -7.74 2.34 -21.41
CA LEU A 592 -8.01 3.77 -21.59
C LEU A 592 -8.45 4.07 -23.02
N GLU A 593 -7.91 3.34 -23.99
CA GLU A 593 -8.03 3.67 -25.42
C GLU A 593 -8.87 2.67 -26.22
N ILE A 594 -8.91 1.39 -25.82
CA ILE A 594 -9.59 0.33 -26.59
C ILE A 594 -10.91 -0.05 -25.89
N PRO A 595 -12.07 0.29 -26.48
CA PRO A 595 -13.36 -0.06 -25.91
C PRO A 595 -13.57 -1.57 -25.88
N LEU A 596 -14.37 -2.05 -24.92
CA LEU A 596 -14.80 -3.45 -24.91
C LEU A 596 -15.53 -3.80 -26.22
N PRO A 597 -15.16 -4.89 -26.91
CA PRO A 597 -15.71 -5.20 -28.24
C PRO A 597 -17.12 -5.81 -28.18
N ASP A 598 -17.45 -6.48 -27.09
CA ASP A 598 -18.63 -7.34 -26.93
C ASP A 598 -19.12 -7.40 -25.47
N GLY A 599 -20.17 -8.19 -25.26
CA GLY A 599 -20.80 -8.36 -23.96
C GLY A 599 -21.60 -7.15 -23.46
N PRO A 600 -22.18 -7.25 -22.25
CA PRO A 600 -23.02 -6.20 -21.68
C PRO A 600 -22.32 -4.85 -21.42
N ALA A 601 -20.99 -4.84 -21.32
CA ALA A 601 -20.19 -3.62 -21.14
C ALA A 601 -19.54 -3.14 -22.46
N LYS A 602 -20.05 -3.58 -23.62
CA LYS A 602 -19.54 -3.17 -24.95
C LYS A 602 -19.48 -1.65 -25.09
N GLY A 603 -18.38 -1.16 -25.66
CA GLY A 603 -18.15 0.27 -25.91
C GLY A 603 -17.51 1.02 -24.74
N GLU A 604 -17.41 0.42 -23.55
CA GLU A 604 -16.87 1.07 -22.37
C GLU A 604 -15.35 1.22 -22.42
N THR A 605 -14.87 2.41 -22.02
CA THR A 605 -13.47 2.78 -21.75
C THR A 605 -13.38 3.48 -20.38
N LEU A 606 -12.21 3.97 -19.97
CA LEU A 606 -12.03 4.59 -18.66
C LEU A 606 -11.35 5.97 -18.74
N GLN A 607 -11.91 6.96 -18.03
CA GLN A 607 -11.21 8.20 -17.69
C GLN A 607 -10.68 8.12 -16.26
N LEU A 608 -9.40 7.76 -16.11
CA LEU A 608 -8.81 7.49 -14.80
C LEU A 608 -8.40 8.76 -14.03
N GLU A 609 -7.90 9.77 -14.72
CA GLU A 609 -7.27 10.95 -14.09
C GLU A 609 -8.22 11.72 -13.15
N PRO A 610 -9.46 12.08 -13.54
CA PRO A 610 -10.37 12.79 -12.61
C PRO A 610 -10.66 11.99 -11.34
N LEU A 611 -10.80 10.66 -11.49
CA LEU A 611 -11.09 9.75 -10.39
C LEU A 611 -9.89 9.58 -9.44
N LEU A 612 -8.66 9.61 -9.96
CA LEU A 612 -7.44 9.61 -9.15
C LEU A 612 -7.29 10.91 -8.36
N GLN A 613 -7.54 12.06 -8.98
CA GLN A 613 -7.43 13.35 -8.29
C GLN A 613 -8.46 13.47 -7.15
N GLU A 614 -9.69 13.02 -7.38
CA GLU A 614 -10.71 12.92 -6.33
C GLU A 614 -10.24 11.99 -5.19
N TYR A 615 -9.71 10.82 -5.54
CA TYR A 615 -9.20 9.85 -4.57
C TYR A 615 -8.03 10.40 -3.74
N TYR A 616 -7.05 11.09 -4.35
CA TYR A 616 -5.95 11.72 -3.62
C TYR A 616 -6.44 12.78 -2.64
N ARG A 617 -7.38 13.62 -3.06
CA ARG A 617 -7.99 14.62 -2.18
C ARG A 617 -8.66 13.95 -0.97
N ILE A 618 -9.48 12.92 -1.19
CA ILE A 618 -10.17 12.18 -0.11
C ILE A 618 -9.17 11.48 0.83
N ARG A 619 -8.04 11.01 0.28
CA ARG A 619 -6.96 10.40 1.04
C ARG A 619 -6.13 11.40 1.86
N GLY A 620 -6.28 12.71 1.65
CA GLY A 620 -5.40 13.72 2.22
C GLY A 620 -3.99 13.69 1.63
N TRP A 621 -3.88 13.33 0.35
CA TRP A 621 -2.63 13.28 -0.41
C TRP A 621 -2.47 14.53 -1.30
N ASP A 622 -1.23 14.83 -1.67
CA ASP A 622 -0.94 15.82 -2.71
C ASP A 622 -1.26 15.27 -4.12
N PHE A 623 -1.20 16.12 -5.15
CA PHE A 623 -1.44 15.75 -6.56
C PHE A 623 -0.47 14.66 -7.07
N SER A 624 0.67 14.48 -6.41
CA SER A 624 1.65 13.43 -6.72
C SER A 624 1.40 12.14 -5.93
N GLY A 625 0.24 12.07 -5.27
CA GLY A 625 -0.22 10.94 -4.49
C GLY A 625 0.64 10.70 -3.25
N ARG A 626 1.27 11.72 -2.68
CA ARG A 626 2.02 11.59 -1.42
C ARG A 626 1.15 12.01 -0.24
N PRO A 627 1.11 11.23 0.86
CA PRO A 627 0.46 11.68 2.09
C PRO A 627 1.02 13.02 2.57
N THR A 628 0.12 13.97 2.83
CA THR A 628 0.47 15.29 3.38
C THR A 628 0.91 15.16 4.84
N ASP A 629 1.68 16.13 5.33
CA ASP A 629 2.09 16.14 6.75
C ASP A 629 0.89 16.22 7.69
N ALA A 630 -0.12 17.01 7.35
CA ALA A 630 -1.36 17.12 8.12
C ALA A 630 -2.00 15.74 8.31
N LYS A 631 -2.17 14.98 7.22
CA LYS A 631 -2.71 13.62 7.26
C LYS A 631 -1.82 12.67 8.06
N LEU A 632 -0.50 12.74 7.91
CA LEU A 632 0.42 11.87 8.65
C LEU A 632 0.42 12.15 10.16
N MET A 633 0.27 13.41 10.56
CA MET A 633 0.14 13.81 11.97
C MET A 633 -1.23 13.39 12.54
N GLU A 634 -2.31 13.58 11.77
CA GLU A 634 -3.66 13.09 12.12
C GLU A 634 -3.67 11.58 12.40
N LEU A 635 -2.93 10.80 11.60
CA LEU A 635 -2.79 9.35 11.77
C LEU A 635 -1.75 8.96 12.84
N GLY A 636 -1.05 9.94 13.42
CA GLY A 636 0.01 9.74 14.41
C GLY A 636 1.29 9.10 13.86
N ILE A 637 1.45 9.05 12.54
CA ILE A 637 2.67 8.52 11.89
C ILE A 637 3.83 9.51 12.09
N LEU A 638 3.51 10.81 12.03
CA LEU A 638 4.41 11.91 12.34
C LEU A 638 3.98 12.64 13.61
N THR A 639 4.95 13.18 14.33
CA THR A 639 4.72 14.07 15.48
C THR A 639 4.99 15.54 15.15
N GLU A 640 5.81 15.80 14.13
CA GLU A 640 6.11 17.14 13.61
C GLU A 640 6.12 17.13 12.07
N PRO A 641 5.87 18.28 11.42
CA PRO A 641 6.02 18.40 9.97
C PRO A 641 7.43 18.03 9.49
N ARG A 642 7.51 17.51 8.27
CA ARG A 642 8.77 17.26 7.56
C ARG A 642 9.37 18.59 7.12
N TRP A 643 10.55 18.92 7.61
CA TRP A 643 11.29 20.13 7.21
C TRP A 643 12.42 19.78 6.24
N PRO A 644 12.85 20.74 5.39
CA PRO A 644 12.30 22.08 5.18
C PRO A 644 11.08 22.12 4.23
N LYS A 645 10.35 23.24 4.20
CA LYS A 645 9.22 23.52 3.28
C LYS A 645 9.60 24.55 2.23
N ILE A 646 9.09 24.37 1.01
CA ILE A 646 9.09 25.40 -0.03
C ILE A 646 7.72 26.09 -0.03
N GLN A 647 7.74 27.40 0.20
CA GLN A 647 6.61 28.32 0.09
C GLN A 647 6.78 29.17 -1.16
N VAL A 648 5.79 29.14 -2.06
CA VAL A 648 5.84 29.88 -3.32
C VAL A 648 5.05 31.17 -3.16
N ALA A 649 5.74 32.31 -3.22
CA ALA A 649 5.14 33.64 -3.14
C ALA A 649 4.62 34.10 -4.51
N LEU A 650 3.30 34.13 -4.68
CA LEU A 650 2.64 34.56 -5.91
C LEU A 650 2.43 36.08 -5.92
N ASP A 651 3.52 36.83 -6.00
CA ASP A 651 3.52 38.30 -6.11
C ASP A 651 3.13 38.79 -7.52
N LEU A 652 1.92 38.44 -7.94
CA LEU A 652 1.34 38.73 -9.24
C LEU A 652 0.09 39.60 -9.10
N ARG A 653 -0.40 40.20 -10.18
CA ARG A 653 -1.66 40.98 -10.17
C ARG A 653 -2.82 40.24 -10.80
N ASP A 654 -2.52 39.30 -11.71
CA ASP A 654 -3.49 38.50 -12.44
C ASP A 654 -3.75 37.18 -11.71
N LEU A 655 -5.02 36.88 -11.45
CA LEU A 655 -5.44 35.72 -10.68
C LEU A 655 -5.25 34.41 -11.44
N GLU A 656 -5.58 34.36 -12.73
CA GLU A 656 -5.49 33.12 -13.50
C GLU A 656 -4.04 32.73 -13.78
N GLU A 657 -3.16 33.71 -14.00
CA GLU A 657 -1.71 33.49 -14.05
C GLU A 657 -1.17 32.97 -12.71
N ALA A 658 -1.60 33.56 -11.58
CA ALA A 658 -1.20 33.11 -10.25
C ALA A 658 -1.66 31.67 -9.96
N LEU A 659 -2.90 31.32 -10.30
CA LEU A 659 -3.42 29.96 -10.15
C LEU A 659 -2.62 28.96 -10.99
N ARG A 660 -2.34 29.29 -12.25
CA ARG A 660 -1.53 28.44 -13.16
C ARG A 660 -0.12 28.21 -12.61
N ILE A 661 0.54 29.26 -12.13
CA ILE A 661 1.90 29.16 -11.57
C ILE A 661 1.87 28.40 -10.24
N GLY A 662 0.90 28.68 -9.36
CA GLY A 662 0.72 27.98 -8.09
C GLY A 662 0.53 26.48 -8.28
N GLU A 663 -0.32 26.07 -9.22
CA GLU A 663 -0.50 24.66 -9.59
C GLU A 663 0.80 24.02 -10.11
N ALA A 664 1.50 24.69 -11.04
CA ALA A 664 2.75 24.19 -11.58
C ALA A 664 3.83 24.07 -10.49
N ALA A 665 3.94 25.04 -9.59
CA ALA A 665 4.92 25.02 -8.51
C ALA A 665 4.57 23.94 -7.46
N TYR A 666 3.29 23.81 -7.09
CA TYR A 666 2.81 22.69 -6.28
C TYR A 666 3.19 21.37 -6.95
N ARG A 667 2.96 21.24 -8.27
CA ARG A 667 3.39 20.08 -9.08
C ARG A 667 4.89 19.77 -8.99
N GLY A 668 5.70 20.82 -8.86
CA GLY A 668 7.14 20.73 -8.72
C GLY A 668 7.61 20.31 -7.32
N GLY A 669 6.71 20.21 -6.34
CA GLY A 669 6.98 19.79 -4.97
C GLY A 669 6.93 20.91 -3.94
N ALA A 670 6.47 22.12 -4.29
CA ALA A 670 6.10 23.10 -3.28
C ALA A 670 4.94 22.56 -2.43
N GLU A 671 4.95 22.83 -1.14
CA GLU A 671 3.88 22.40 -0.23
C GLU A 671 3.02 23.58 0.22
N TRP A 672 3.62 24.77 0.25
CA TRP A 672 2.98 26.00 0.69
C TRP A 672 2.84 26.95 -0.51
N VAL A 673 1.66 27.52 -0.70
CA VAL A 673 1.38 28.46 -1.78
C VAL A 673 0.81 29.73 -1.15
N GLU A 674 1.48 30.84 -1.39
CA GLU A 674 1.16 32.12 -0.80
C GLU A 674 0.48 33.03 -1.83
N ALA A 675 -0.71 33.51 -1.47
CA ALA A 675 -1.30 34.67 -2.12
C ALA A 675 -0.52 35.90 -1.66
N GLY A 676 0.42 36.36 -2.49
CA GLY A 676 1.31 37.48 -2.17
C GLY A 676 0.54 38.79 -2.01
N THR A 677 1.14 39.75 -1.29
CA THR A 677 0.53 41.08 -1.05
C THR A 677 -0.02 41.74 -2.33
N PRO A 678 0.69 41.77 -3.49
CA PRO A 678 0.17 42.39 -4.71
C PRO A 678 -1.09 41.72 -5.26
N LEU A 679 -1.17 40.39 -5.15
CA LEU A 679 -2.30 39.61 -5.65
C LEU A 679 -3.54 39.89 -4.80
N ILE A 680 -3.38 39.84 -3.48
CA ILE A 680 -4.46 40.16 -2.53
C ILE A 680 -4.95 41.60 -2.72
N LYS A 681 -4.05 42.57 -2.91
CA LYS A 681 -4.44 43.97 -3.16
C LYS A 681 -5.17 44.16 -4.49
N SER A 682 -4.89 43.31 -5.48
CA SER A 682 -5.50 43.37 -6.81
C SER A 682 -6.91 42.80 -6.83
N VAL A 683 -7.12 41.62 -6.23
CA VAL A 683 -8.38 40.86 -6.37
C VAL A 683 -9.06 40.51 -5.03
N GLY A 684 -8.51 40.95 -3.91
CA GLY A 684 -9.01 40.67 -2.56
C GLY A 684 -8.80 39.21 -2.13
N MET A 685 -9.61 38.76 -1.17
CA MET A 685 -9.58 37.40 -0.64
C MET A 685 -10.04 36.32 -1.62
N GLU A 686 -10.53 36.73 -2.80
CA GLU A 686 -10.84 35.79 -3.87
C GLU A 686 -9.60 35.00 -4.32
N ALA A 687 -8.40 35.61 -4.23
CA ALA A 687 -7.15 34.89 -4.45
C ALA A 687 -6.99 33.67 -3.53
N VAL A 688 -7.26 33.84 -2.24
CA VAL A 688 -7.15 32.78 -1.23
C VAL A 688 -8.19 31.69 -1.47
N ARG A 689 -9.45 32.08 -1.73
CA ARG A 689 -10.55 31.12 -2.01
C ARG A 689 -10.22 30.24 -3.20
N ARG A 690 -9.85 30.85 -4.33
CA ARG A 690 -9.56 30.14 -5.58
C ARG A 690 -8.31 29.27 -5.45
N LEU A 691 -7.29 29.72 -4.72
CA LEU A 691 -6.12 28.87 -4.41
C LEU A 691 -6.51 27.66 -3.56
N LYS A 692 -7.33 27.83 -2.52
CA LYS A 692 -7.79 26.71 -1.68
C LYS A 692 -8.67 25.73 -2.44
N GLU A 693 -9.55 26.22 -3.30
CA GLU A 693 -10.38 25.39 -4.18
C GLU A 693 -9.55 24.57 -5.16
N ARG A 694 -8.54 25.19 -5.80
CA ARG A 694 -7.68 24.51 -6.77
C ARG A 694 -6.64 23.59 -6.11
N LEU A 695 -6.15 23.96 -4.93
CA LEU A 695 -5.07 23.29 -4.21
C LEU A 695 -5.50 22.91 -2.78
N PRO A 696 -6.53 22.07 -2.60
CA PRO A 696 -7.13 21.82 -1.28
C PRO A 696 -6.16 21.16 -0.28
N SER A 697 -5.18 20.42 -0.78
CA SER A 697 -4.16 19.74 0.03
C SER A 697 -2.91 20.60 0.31
N ALA A 698 -2.76 21.76 -0.35
CA ALA A 698 -1.66 22.68 -0.10
C ALA A 698 -1.93 23.50 1.16
N THR A 699 -0.86 23.96 1.81
CA THR A 699 -0.97 25.01 2.84
C THR A 699 -1.08 26.35 2.14
N ILE A 700 -2.21 27.02 2.28
CA ILE A 700 -2.47 28.33 1.68
C ILE A 700 -2.07 29.43 2.66
N VAL A 701 -1.17 30.32 2.23
CA VAL A 701 -0.68 31.45 3.02
C VAL A 701 -1.31 32.74 2.48
N ALA A 702 -1.93 33.54 3.35
CA ALA A 702 -2.43 34.87 3.01
C ALA A 702 -1.44 35.93 3.49
N ASP A 703 -0.71 36.55 2.55
CA ASP A 703 0.29 37.56 2.86
C ASP A 703 -0.32 38.96 2.95
N LEU A 704 -1.04 39.22 4.06
CA LEU A 704 -1.71 40.50 4.30
C LEU A 704 -0.75 41.60 4.75
N LYS A 705 0.30 41.22 5.49
CA LYS A 705 1.19 42.14 6.23
C LYS A 705 0.40 43.08 7.14
N THR A 706 -0.60 42.54 7.83
CA THR A 706 -1.48 43.24 8.76
C THR A 706 -0.68 44.11 9.73
N LEU A 707 -1.01 45.40 9.77
CA LEU A 707 -0.44 46.40 10.69
C LEU A 707 -1.45 46.84 11.76
N ASP A 708 -2.73 46.80 11.43
CA ASP A 708 -3.84 47.20 12.30
C ASP A 708 -5.02 46.23 12.14
N THR A 709 -5.95 46.21 13.11
CA THR A 709 -7.14 45.35 13.09
C THR A 709 -6.86 43.85 12.98
N GLY A 710 -5.91 43.37 13.80
CA GLY A 710 -5.38 41.99 13.75
C GLY A 710 -6.45 40.90 13.74
N TRP A 711 -7.51 41.06 14.54
CA TRP A 711 -8.64 40.12 14.55
C TRP A 711 -9.38 40.07 13.21
N LEU A 712 -9.78 41.24 12.70
CA LEU A 712 -10.64 41.38 11.52
C LEU A 712 -9.95 40.82 10.27
N GLU A 713 -8.71 41.23 10.02
CA GLU A 713 -7.95 40.77 8.85
C GLU A 713 -7.68 39.26 8.90
N THR A 714 -7.31 38.74 10.07
CA THR A 714 -7.12 37.29 10.27
C THR A 714 -8.41 36.52 10.06
N GLU A 715 -9.55 37.03 10.55
CA GLU A 715 -10.86 36.39 10.40
C GLU A 715 -11.28 36.33 8.92
N ILE A 716 -11.09 37.40 8.16
CA ILE A 716 -11.42 37.45 6.73
C ILE A 716 -10.55 36.45 5.94
N ALA A 717 -9.24 36.37 6.21
CA ALA A 717 -8.37 35.41 5.55
C ALA A 717 -8.69 33.95 5.93
N ALA A 718 -8.96 33.68 7.21
CA ALA A 718 -9.33 32.34 7.69
C ALA A 718 -10.64 31.86 7.05
N GLN A 719 -11.66 32.72 6.98
CA GLN A 719 -12.93 32.42 6.31
C GLN A 719 -12.78 32.22 4.79
N ALA A 720 -11.78 32.84 4.18
CA ALA A 720 -11.43 32.63 2.78
C ALA A 720 -10.67 31.31 2.53
N GLY A 721 -10.26 30.59 3.59
CA GLY A 721 -9.59 29.29 3.49
C GLY A 721 -8.07 29.32 3.64
N ALA A 722 -7.49 30.42 4.16
CA ALA A 722 -6.08 30.46 4.50
C ALA A 722 -5.75 29.51 5.66
N ASP A 723 -4.65 28.78 5.56
CA ASP A 723 -4.11 27.95 6.65
C ASP A 723 -3.12 28.77 7.52
N ILE A 724 -2.48 29.78 6.91
CA ILE A 724 -1.52 30.69 7.55
C ILE A 724 -1.83 32.13 7.13
N VAL A 725 -1.79 33.06 8.09
CA VAL A 725 -1.94 34.51 7.84
C VAL A 725 -0.63 35.21 8.21
N CYS A 726 -0.09 36.01 7.29
CA CYS A 726 1.10 36.81 7.55
C CYS A 726 0.74 38.18 8.12
N ILE A 727 1.34 38.54 9.24
CA ILE A 727 1.24 39.85 9.87
C ILE A 727 2.59 40.57 9.82
N SER A 728 2.58 41.90 9.88
CA SER A 728 3.83 42.67 9.93
C SER A 728 4.44 42.61 11.33
N GLY A 729 5.75 42.35 11.42
CA GLY A 729 6.53 42.43 12.65
C GLY A 729 6.61 43.85 13.21
N LEU A 730 6.27 44.88 12.42
CA LEU A 730 6.14 46.26 12.86
C LEU A 730 4.79 46.58 13.54
N ALA A 731 3.82 45.66 13.48
CA ALA A 731 2.51 45.86 14.09
C ALA A 731 2.61 46.01 15.61
N HIS A 732 1.68 46.76 16.20
CA HIS A 732 1.60 46.89 17.66
C HIS A 732 1.29 45.54 18.33
N ASN A 733 1.77 45.33 19.55
CA ASN A 733 1.59 44.04 20.25
C ASN A 733 0.13 43.64 20.41
N ASN A 734 -0.77 44.59 20.66
CA ASN A 734 -2.21 44.30 20.74
C ASN A 734 -2.75 43.76 19.41
N THR A 735 -2.33 44.30 18.28
CA THR A 735 -2.70 43.78 16.94
C THR A 735 -2.22 42.34 16.77
N VAL A 736 -0.98 42.03 17.20
CA VAL A 736 -0.42 40.68 17.14
C VAL A 736 -1.21 39.72 18.03
N VAL A 737 -1.52 40.13 19.26
CA VAL A 737 -2.29 39.32 20.23
C VAL A 737 -3.71 39.05 19.71
N ASP A 738 -4.36 40.07 19.14
CA ASP A 738 -5.69 39.93 18.54
C ASP A 738 -5.68 38.96 17.35
N ALA A 739 -4.68 39.07 16.47
CA ALA A 739 -4.49 38.16 15.34
C ALA A 739 -4.24 36.72 15.83
N VAL A 740 -3.38 36.53 16.84
CA VAL A 740 -3.13 35.21 17.43
C VAL A 740 -4.41 34.64 18.07
N GLY A 741 -5.17 35.44 18.81
CA GLY A 741 -6.45 35.04 19.40
C GLY A 741 -7.46 34.58 18.35
N CYS A 742 -7.61 35.34 17.27
CA CYS A 742 -8.44 34.99 16.13
C CYS A 742 -7.95 33.70 15.45
N ALA A 743 -6.63 33.58 15.24
CA ALA A 743 -6.04 32.41 14.63
C ALA A 743 -6.32 31.12 15.43
N ARG A 744 -6.27 31.18 16.76
CA ARG A 744 -6.64 30.05 17.63
C ARG A 744 -8.11 29.68 17.52
N LYS A 745 -9.02 30.67 17.42
CA LYS A 745 -10.46 30.44 17.23
C LYS A 745 -10.77 29.71 15.91
N TYR A 746 -10.07 30.07 14.83
CA TYR A 746 -10.30 29.51 13.49
C TYR A 746 -9.38 28.32 13.16
N GLY A 747 -8.44 27.96 14.04
CA GLY A 747 -7.49 26.87 13.79
C GLY A 747 -6.41 27.19 12.75
N VAL A 748 -6.18 28.47 12.44
CA VAL A 748 -5.13 28.93 11.52
C VAL A 748 -3.86 29.33 12.25
N LYS A 749 -2.79 29.58 11.51
CA LYS A 749 -1.46 29.92 12.05
C LYS A 749 -1.05 31.34 11.69
N ILE A 750 -0.26 31.98 12.56
CA ILE A 750 0.29 33.31 12.32
C ILE A 750 1.77 33.24 11.95
N MET A 751 2.13 33.83 10.82
CA MET A 751 3.52 34.11 10.45
C MET A 751 3.81 35.61 10.61
N ALA A 752 4.84 35.98 11.36
CA ALA A 752 5.23 37.38 11.49
C ALA A 752 6.40 37.72 10.56
N ASP A 753 6.19 38.66 9.65
CA ASP A 753 7.18 39.14 8.68
C ASP A 753 8.03 40.26 9.29
N LEU A 754 9.33 40.03 9.43
CA LEU A 754 10.28 40.98 10.01
C LEU A 754 10.84 42.01 9.02
N ILE A 755 10.22 42.17 7.85
CA ILE A 755 10.61 43.20 6.88
C ILE A 755 10.70 44.59 7.55
N GLU A 756 11.80 45.31 7.30
CA GLU A 756 12.11 46.63 7.88
C GLU A 756 12.18 46.73 9.42
N VAL A 757 12.17 45.60 10.15
CA VAL A 757 12.37 45.60 11.60
C VAL A 757 13.85 45.86 11.91
N LYS A 758 14.14 46.96 12.63
CA LYS A 758 15.52 47.38 12.98
C LYS A 758 16.30 46.34 13.80
N ASN A 759 15.66 45.76 14.82
CA ASN A 759 16.23 44.75 15.70
C ASN A 759 15.48 43.40 15.53
N PRO A 760 15.71 42.66 14.43
CA PRO A 760 14.89 41.51 14.08
C PRO A 760 14.98 40.38 15.12
N VAL A 761 16.12 40.18 15.77
CA VAL A 761 16.30 39.14 16.80
C VAL A 761 15.48 39.44 18.06
N GLU A 762 15.55 40.66 18.56
CA GLU A 762 14.80 41.09 19.73
C GLU A 762 13.30 41.00 19.48
N ARG A 763 12.86 41.52 18.32
CA ARG A 763 11.46 41.49 17.93
C ARG A 763 10.94 40.07 17.71
N ALA A 764 11.74 39.17 17.14
CA ALA A 764 11.36 37.76 16.96
C ALA A 764 11.08 37.06 18.31
N LEU A 765 11.94 37.29 19.31
CA LEU A 765 11.77 36.74 20.67
C LEU A 765 10.52 37.31 21.36
N GLU A 766 10.21 38.58 21.12
CA GLU A 766 8.98 39.21 21.61
C GLU A 766 7.74 38.61 20.95
N LEU A 767 7.72 38.53 19.62
CA LEU A 767 6.60 37.97 18.84
C LEU A 767 6.34 36.50 19.21
N GLU A 768 7.39 35.69 19.40
CA GLU A 768 7.25 34.31 19.88
C GLU A 768 6.50 34.26 21.23
N LYS A 769 6.82 35.15 22.18
CA LYS A 769 6.13 35.21 23.47
C LYS A 769 4.66 35.62 23.33
N LEU A 770 4.33 36.41 22.30
CA LEU A 770 2.94 36.77 21.98
C LEU A 770 2.17 35.63 21.30
N GLY A 771 2.85 34.52 20.95
CA GLY A 771 2.22 33.29 20.48
C GLY A 771 2.12 33.15 18.97
N VAL A 772 2.92 33.89 18.19
CA VAL A 772 3.05 33.66 16.74
C VAL A 772 3.58 32.25 16.47
N ASP A 773 3.17 31.65 15.35
CA ASP A 773 3.54 30.27 15.03
C ASP A 773 4.81 30.17 14.17
N TYR A 774 5.12 31.21 13.39
CA TYR A 774 6.29 31.28 12.51
C TYR A 774 6.90 32.68 12.50
N ILE A 775 8.22 32.75 12.34
CA ILE A 775 8.96 34.00 12.15
C ILE A 775 9.53 34.03 10.73
N CYS A 776 9.21 35.05 9.94
CA CYS A 776 9.77 35.23 8.61
C CYS A 776 10.84 36.32 8.61
N ALA A 777 12.08 35.93 8.35
CA ALA A 777 13.19 36.85 8.12
C ALA A 777 13.19 37.27 6.64
N HIS A 778 12.66 38.46 6.38
CA HIS A 778 12.49 38.99 5.03
C HIS A 778 13.51 40.07 4.73
N THR A 779 14.35 39.85 3.72
CA THR A 779 15.24 40.89 3.18
C THR A 779 14.57 41.59 2.00
N GLY A 780 14.35 42.91 2.11
CA GLY A 780 13.70 43.73 1.09
C GLY A 780 14.38 43.68 -0.30
N ILE A 781 13.60 43.95 -1.35
CA ILE A 781 14.02 43.87 -2.77
C ILE A 781 15.13 44.88 -3.10
N ASP A 782 15.17 46.02 -2.41
CA ASP A 782 16.13 47.12 -2.65
C ASP A 782 17.56 46.82 -2.15
N VAL A 783 17.74 45.74 -1.38
CA VAL A 783 19.01 45.30 -0.79
C VAL A 783 19.63 44.11 -1.57
N GLN A 784 19.03 43.69 -2.70
CA GLN A 784 19.44 42.49 -3.47
C GLN A 784 20.60 42.71 -4.46
N ARG A 785 21.52 43.66 -4.23
CA ARG A 785 22.69 43.88 -5.09
C ARG A 785 23.86 42.98 -4.66
N ASP A 786 23.80 41.73 -5.11
CA ASP A 786 24.81 40.65 -5.06
C ASP A 786 26.25 41.08 -4.68
N LYS A 787 26.58 41.02 -3.38
CA LYS A 787 27.96 40.85 -2.88
C LYS A 787 28.01 39.60 -2.00
N ALA A 788 29.04 38.76 -2.14
CA ALA A 788 29.18 37.51 -1.37
C ALA A 788 29.08 37.74 0.17
N GLU A 789 29.61 38.86 0.65
CA GLU A 789 29.54 39.28 2.05
C GLU A 789 28.11 39.49 2.58
N GLU A 790 27.15 39.86 1.73
CA GLU A 790 25.76 40.08 2.14
C GLU A 790 25.00 38.76 2.33
N ILE A 791 25.30 37.74 1.52
CA ILE A 791 24.76 36.39 1.70
C ILE A 791 25.28 35.80 3.01
N ASP A 792 26.57 36.00 3.33
CA ASP A 792 27.17 35.52 4.57
C ASP A 792 26.51 36.17 5.79
N ARG A 793 26.33 37.50 5.78
CA ARG A 793 25.59 38.23 6.84
C ARG A 793 24.15 37.75 6.99
N LYS A 794 23.46 37.49 5.86
CA LYS A 794 22.09 36.96 5.86
C LYS A 794 22.05 35.58 6.52
N VAL A 795 22.95 34.67 6.15
CA VAL A 795 23.05 33.32 6.70
C VAL A 795 23.37 33.38 8.21
N GLU A 796 24.24 34.29 8.64
CA GLU A 796 24.55 34.50 10.06
C GLU A 796 23.33 34.96 10.86
N LEU A 797 22.58 35.96 10.36
CA LEU A 797 21.34 36.41 11.00
C LEU A 797 20.30 35.30 11.08
N LEU A 798 20.10 34.55 9.98
CA LEU A 798 19.17 33.42 9.94
C LEU A 798 19.56 32.32 10.92
N SER A 799 20.85 32.00 11.02
CA SER A 799 21.37 31.04 11.98
C SER A 799 21.14 31.49 13.41
N LYS A 800 21.39 32.77 13.70
CA LYS A 800 21.13 33.35 15.01
C LYS A 800 19.64 33.28 15.37
N LEU A 801 18.75 33.68 14.47
CA LEU A 801 17.29 33.58 14.68
C LEU A 801 16.86 32.13 14.94
N ALA A 802 17.23 31.20 14.05
CA ALA A 802 16.85 29.79 14.15
C ALA A 802 17.38 29.09 15.41
N SER A 803 18.50 29.58 15.98
CA SER A 803 19.05 29.07 17.25
C SER A 803 18.37 29.64 18.50
N LEU A 804 17.76 30.83 18.41
CA LEU A 804 17.23 31.56 19.57
C LEU A 804 15.71 31.39 19.75
N VAL A 805 14.94 31.31 18.67
CA VAL A 805 13.50 31.03 18.74
C VAL A 805 13.23 29.53 18.64
N LYS A 806 12.16 29.07 19.29
CA LYS A 806 11.66 27.69 19.24
C LYS A 806 10.73 27.47 18.05
N VAL A 807 10.01 28.51 17.64
CA VAL A 807 9.13 28.47 16.47
C VAL A 807 9.92 28.36 15.15
N PRO A 808 9.39 27.69 14.10
CA PRO A 808 10.10 27.58 12.84
C PRO A 808 10.37 28.95 12.19
N VAL A 809 11.60 29.14 11.72
CA VAL A 809 12.01 30.33 10.98
C VAL A 809 11.84 30.11 9.48
N ALA A 810 11.21 31.07 8.82
CA ALA A 810 11.12 31.23 7.39
C ALA A 810 12.14 32.26 6.88
N ALA A 811 12.66 32.09 5.68
CA ALA A 811 13.49 33.07 5.00
C ALA A 811 12.84 33.50 3.69
N ALA A 812 12.79 34.82 3.46
CA ALA A 812 12.29 35.43 2.23
C ALA A 812 13.34 36.37 1.60
N GLY A 813 13.16 36.69 0.32
CA GLY A 813 13.99 37.63 -0.44
C GLY A 813 15.13 36.97 -1.21
N GLY A 814 15.00 36.91 -2.54
CA GLY A 814 16.09 36.56 -3.47
C GLY A 814 16.59 35.12 -3.44
N ILE A 815 15.86 34.18 -2.82
CA ILE A 815 16.29 32.78 -2.71
C ILE A 815 16.29 32.10 -4.08
N ARG A 816 17.42 31.45 -4.40
CA ARG A 816 17.68 30.73 -5.65
C ARG A 816 18.18 29.32 -5.31
N ALA A 817 18.23 28.44 -6.31
CA ALA A 817 18.64 27.04 -6.11
C ALA A 817 20.06 26.90 -5.53
N ASP A 818 20.98 27.80 -5.89
CA ASP A 818 22.36 27.83 -5.42
C ASP A 818 22.51 28.32 -3.97
N THR A 819 21.57 29.14 -3.46
CA THR A 819 21.58 29.66 -2.09
C THR A 819 20.70 28.88 -1.12
N ALA A 820 19.67 28.17 -1.62
CA ALA A 820 18.68 27.46 -0.81
C ALA A 820 19.29 26.49 0.21
N ARG A 821 20.31 25.72 -0.19
CA ARG A 821 20.98 24.76 0.71
C ARG A 821 21.65 25.43 1.91
N ARG A 822 22.40 26.51 1.67
CA ARG A 822 23.09 27.26 2.73
C ARG A 822 22.11 27.84 3.75
N ILE A 823 20.95 28.29 3.27
CA ILE A 823 19.88 28.81 4.13
C ILE A 823 19.29 27.71 5.01
N VAL A 824 19.06 26.51 4.47
CA VAL A 824 18.57 25.36 5.25
C VAL A 824 19.62 24.90 6.26
N GLU A 825 20.90 24.87 5.88
CA GLU A 825 22.01 24.55 6.79
C GLU A 825 22.13 25.54 7.96
N ALA A 826 21.63 26.78 7.80
CA ALA A 826 21.50 27.74 8.90
C ALA A 826 20.33 27.46 9.86
N GLY A 827 19.55 26.39 9.66
CA GLY A 827 18.43 26.02 10.53
C GLY A 827 17.07 26.59 10.09
N VAL A 828 17.01 27.24 8.93
CA VAL A 828 15.74 27.72 8.36
C VAL A 828 14.90 26.54 7.92
N LYS A 829 13.63 26.58 8.31
CA LYS A 829 12.66 25.51 8.06
C LYS A 829 11.74 25.80 6.87
N ILE A 830 11.51 27.07 6.53
CA ILE A 830 10.62 27.46 5.42
C ILE A 830 11.38 28.39 4.46
N LEU A 831 11.38 28.07 3.17
CA LEU A 831 11.98 28.90 2.12
C LEU A 831 10.85 29.56 1.34
N VAL A 832 10.74 30.89 1.44
CA VAL A 832 9.76 31.69 0.70
C VAL A 832 10.40 32.16 -0.61
N ILE A 833 9.88 31.67 -1.72
CA ILE A 833 10.47 31.81 -3.05
C ILE A 833 9.46 32.42 -4.01
N GLY A 834 9.71 33.65 -4.44
CA GLY A 834 8.92 34.34 -5.47
C GLY A 834 9.56 34.21 -6.86
N GLY A 835 10.29 35.27 -7.25
CA GLY A 835 10.75 35.48 -8.63
C GLY A 835 11.61 34.39 -9.28
N ALA A 836 12.20 33.45 -8.52
CA ALA A 836 12.92 32.30 -9.09
C ALA A 836 11.98 31.23 -9.67
N ILE A 837 10.73 31.18 -9.19
CA ILE A 837 9.68 30.27 -9.66
C ILE A 837 8.68 31.01 -10.54
N THR A 838 8.18 32.17 -10.08
CA THR A 838 7.10 32.89 -10.79
C THR A 838 7.51 33.47 -12.14
N ARG A 839 8.81 33.79 -12.33
CA ARG A 839 9.33 34.27 -13.62
C ARG A 839 9.98 33.19 -14.47
N ALA A 840 9.97 31.94 -14.01
CA ALA A 840 10.52 30.83 -14.80
C ALA A 840 9.59 30.50 -15.97
N SER A 841 10.18 30.13 -17.12
CA SER A 841 9.40 29.61 -18.25
C SER A 841 8.64 28.33 -17.89
N ASN A 842 9.19 27.54 -16.96
CA ASN A 842 8.55 26.36 -16.40
C ASN A 842 8.65 26.37 -14.86
N PRO A 843 7.61 26.87 -14.15
CA PRO A 843 7.58 26.93 -12.69
C PRO A 843 7.68 25.56 -12.00
N GLU A 844 7.13 24.51 -12.61
CA GLU A 844 7.21 23.14 -12.07
C GLU A 844 8.66 22.65 -12.02
N ALA A 845 9.37 22.77 -13.15
CA ALA A 845 10.78 22.38 -13.23
C ALA A 845 11.68 23.25 -12.33
N ALA A 846 11.39 24.56 -12.25
CA ALA A 846 12.13 25.47 -11.37
C ALA A 846 11.99 25.09 -9.89
N THR A 847 10.76 24.75 -9.47
CA THR A 847 10.49 24.31 -8.10
C THR A 847 11.20 22.99 -7.77
N ARG A 848 11.13 22.02 -8.69
CA ARG A 848 11.81 20.72 -8.54
C ARG A 848 13.33 20.89 -8.39
N LYS A 849 13.93 21.75 -9.22
CA LYS A 849 15.36 22.05 -9.17
C LYS A 849 15.80 22.62 -7.81
N ILE A 850 14.96 23.44 -7.18
CA ILE A 850 15.25 23.99 -5.86
C ILE A 850 15.14 22.89 -4.79
N LEU A 851 14.11 22.06 -4.86
CA LEU A 851 13.93 20.93 -3.94
C LEU A 851 15.12 19.97 -3.99
N GLU A 852 15.64 19.68 -5.18
CA GLU A 852 16.85 18.87 -5.39
C GLU A 852 18.11 19.50 -4.79
N ALA A 853 18.26 20.82 -4.93
CA ALA A 853 19.40 21.53 -4.36
C ALA A 853 19.42 21.46 -2.82
N ILE A 854 18.24 21.46 -2.20
CA ILE A 854 18.07 21.32 -0.75
C ILE A 854 18.31 19.88 -0.29
N SER A 855 17.77 18.90 -1.01
CA SER A 855 17.90 17.49 -0.64
C SER A 855 19.32 16.95 -0.88
N GLY A 856 20.11 17.60 -1.74
CA GLY A 856 21.45 17.14 -2.11
C GLY A 856 21.45 16.01 -3.14
N VAL A 857 20.30 15.73 -3.78
CA VAL A 857 20.17 14.69 -4.79
C VAL A 857 19.69 15.26 -6.11
N LYS A 858 20.49 15.07 -7.16
CA LYS A 858 20.06 15.30 -8.55
C LYS A 858 19.03 14.25 -8.94
N SER A 859 17.84 14.68 -9.38
CA SER A 859 16.94 13.78 -10.11
C SER A 859 17.23 13.93 -11.62
N PHE A 860 17.17 12.82 -12.35
CA PHE A 860 17.28 12.78 -13.80
C PHE A 860 15.88 12.72 -14.42
#